data_AF-A0A318Z3T2-F1
#
_entry.id   AF-A0A318Z3T2-F1
#
_cell.length_a   1.000
_cell.length_b   1.000
_cell.length_c   1.000
_cell.angle_alpha   90.00
_cell.angle_beta   90.00
_cell.angle_gamma   90.00
#
_symmetry.space_group_name_H-M   'P 1'
#
loop_
_entity.id
_entity.type
_entity.pdbx_description
1 polymer ?
#
loop_
_entity_poly.entity_id
_entity_poly.type
_entity_poly.pdbx_seq_one_letter_code
_entity_poly.pdbx_strand_id
1 'polypeptide(L)'
;MDYYNIPAVAPPAGQVSNFVNPPSQRTAIIVLQSIFLFLALLAVSARVWVRTCLIKMWGAEDTTCILAIVLDAGGITFPWTVCFAKISILLLYKRIFPLRREIVAVWIGIVADAVLYTLCIAVAIGSLVKCAKLSQLDAPYCKFTSDTMITIQSVINVVTDFYVLLLPIPRLVKLQVSRRRRIGLFVTFMSGLGACATSLARLINFQINDNSDVFWVTGRNAQFTIVEMNIAIIVACATSFPMCFARLRSIGSSFFTSLQSGSREAPKYYPVLITGGNGFIAYHIIAKLLAEDPNTIIHSLDVTTTRNRHAAPSVHYHEGDLSCAADVQRIMQLARPKTIFHTASPEFSDAPESAYRGIIVEGAHHLLAAARDVGTVQALVNTSTSGVINDNHTDLIDATEELPILRPPVQQRLYCIAKADAEDAIQAANRTRLLNHHNNQNDDTKEQEVQPDDHGILTCAIRPSLAFGERDIGTLGKMFAVARQGKLRFQMGNGRNPYDFVYVGNLADAHLLAAHALVEAWGKPAPPPESRVDGECFHITNEDPWLFWDFQREVSRLAGKPVRPEEVIVIPKWVGLTIGWFNEWVAWIVSGGTRKANMTREGIRFSTLTRTLNGAKARRVLGYRPQVGVQEGLERSVRWFMENEKQEEKEA
;
A
#
# COMPACT_ATOMS: atom_id res chain seq x y z
N MET A 1 -7.36 -17.80 -55.51
CA MET A 1 -8.64 -17.10 -55.72
C MET A 1 -8.78 -16.06 -54.63
N ASP A 2 -9.11 -14.82 -54.98
CA ASP A 2 -9.48 -13.84 -53.97
C ASP A 2 -10.88 -14.21 -53.46
N TYR A 3 -10.94 -15.02 -52.41
CA TYR A 3 -12.19 -15.47 -51.78
C TYR A 3 -13.05 -14.29 -51.28
N TYR A 4 -12.50 -13.07 -51.22
CA TYR A 4 -13.21 -11.86 -50.79
C TYR A 4 -14.06 -11.20 -51.89
N ASN A 5 -13.88 -11.58 -53.15
CA ASN A 5 -14.65 -11.05 -54.30
C ASN A 5 -15.61 -12.08 -54.91
N ILE A 6 -15.77 -13.22 -54.25
CA ILE A 6 -16.71 -14.26 -54.66
C ILE A 6 -18.00 -14.07 -53.87
N PRO A 7 -19.16 -13.83 -54.52
CA PRO A 7 -20.42 -13.72 -53.81
C PRO A 7 -20.75 -15.05 -53.13
N ALA A 8 -21.33 -14.98 -51.92
CA ALA A 8 -21.68 -16.17 -51.13
C ALA A 8 -22.70 -17.08 -51.83
N VAL A 9 -23.49 -16.51 -52.74
CA VAL A 9 -24.46 -17.19 -53.62
C VAL A 9 -24.28 -16.69 -55.04
N ALA A 10 -24.53 -17.56 -56.03
CA ALA A 10 -24.63 -17.10 -57.42
C ALA A 10 -25.76 -16.06 -57.55
N PRO A 11 -25.53 -14.92 -58.22
CA PRO A 11 -26.58 -13.93 -58.41
C PRO A 11 -27.73 -14.51 -59.27
N PRO A 12 -28.98 -14.01 -59.10
CA PRO A 12 -30.10 -14.40 -59.96
C PRO A 12 -29.76 -14.22 -61.45
N ALA A 13 -30.37 -15.04 -62.32
CA ALA A 13 -30.14 -14.98 -63.76
C ALA A 13 -30.34 -13.55 -64.30
N GLY A 14 -29.31 -12.99 -64.95
CA GLY A 14 -29.31 -11.62 -65.47
C GLY A 14 -28.75 -10.54 -64.53
N GLN A 15 -28.33 -10.88 -63.30
CA GLN A 15 -27.67 -9.97 -62.38
C GLN A 15 -26.18 -10.31 -62.21
N VAL A 16 -25.34 -9.29 -62.05
CA VAL A 16 -23.90 -9.44 -61.74
C VAL A 16 -23.65 -8.83 -60.37
N SER A 17 -23.09 -9.61 -59.44
CA SER A 17 -22.70 -9.10 -58.13
C SER A 17 -21.58 -8.07 -58.29
N ASN A 18 -21.83 -6.82 -57.91
CA ASN A 18 -20.87 -5.72 -58.06
C ASN A 18 -20.36 -5.17 -56.71
N PHE A 19 -20.91 -5.62 -55.57
CA PHE A 19 -20.59 -5.12 -54.22
C PHE A 19 -20.66 -3.59 -54.04
N VAL A 20 -21.31 -2.88 -54.97
CA VAL A 20 -21.56 -1.43 -54.92
C VAL A 20 -22.87 -1.15 -54.19
N ASN A 21 -23.89 -1.98 -54.40
CA ASN A 21 -25.18 -1.90 -53.70
C ASN A 21 -25.76 -3.30 -53.41
N PRO A 22 -25.82 -3.75 -52.14
CA PRO A 22 -25.34 -3.04 -50.96
C PRO A 22 -23.79 -3.05 -50.89
N PRO A 23 -23.16 -2.03 -50.29
CA PRO A 23 -21.70 -1.91 -50.25
C PRO A 23 -21.08 -3.02 -49.40
N SER A 24 -19.90 -3.48 -49.80
CA SER A 24 -19.10 -4.44 -49.02
C SER A 24 -18.80 -3.92 -47.62
N GLN A 25 -19.04 -4.75 -46.60
CA GLN A 25 -18.77 -4.43 -45.19
C GLN A 25 -17.38 -4.89 -44.72
N ARG A 26 -16.57 -5.44 -45.62
CA ARG A 26 -15.25 -6.02 -45.33
C ARG A 26 -14.33 -5.07 -44.56
N THR A 27 -14.13 -3.87 -45.08
CA THR A 27 -13.20 -2.88 -44.51
C THR A 27 -13.59 -2.55 -43.08
N ALA A 28 -14.88 -2.36 -42.81
CA ALA A 28 -15.37 -2.06 -41.47
C ALA A 28 -15.12 -3.21 -40.49
N ILE A 29 -15.37 -4.47 -40.90
CA ILE A 29 -15.13 -5.65 -40.05
C ILE A 29 -13.64 -5.79 -39.71
N ILE A 30 -12.75 -5.68 -40.70
CA ILE A 30 -11.30 -5.80 -40.48
C ILE A 30 -10.81 -4.69 -39.54
N VAL A 31 -11.20 -3.44 -39.79
CA VAL A 31 -10.80 -2.30 -38.97
C VAL A 31 -11.29 -2.47 -37.52
N LEU A 32 -12.57 -2.82 -37.33
CA LEU A 32 -13.13 -3.05 -36.00
C LEU A 32 -12.40 -4.18 -35.27
N GLN A 33 -12.21 -5.34 -35.92
CA GLN A 33 -11.52 -6.47 -35.31
C GLN A 33 -10.09 -6.09 -34.92
N SER A 34 -9.33 -5.47 -35.82
CA SER A 34 -7.93 -5.10 -35.54
C SER A 34 -7.82 -4.13 -34.36
N ILE A 35 -8.68 -3.11 -34.29
CA ILE A 35 -8.64 -2.11 -33.21
C ILE A 35 -9.07 -2.74 -31.89
N PHE A 36 -10.23 -3.39 -31.85
CA PHE A 36 -10.80 -3.90 -30.60
C PHE A 36 -10.01 -5.07 -30.03
N LEU A 37 -9.52 -5.98 -30.89
CA LEU A 37 -8.65 -7.08 -30.47
C LEU A 37 -7.33 -6.55 -29.90
N PHE A 38 -6.73 -5.53 -30.52
CA PHE A 38 -5.52 -4.90 -29.99
C PHE A 38 -5.75 -4.30 -28.59
N LEU A 39 -6.87 -3.58 -28.40
CA LEU A 39 -7.23 -3.00 -27.10
C LEU A 39 -7.50 -4.09 -26.05
N ALA A 40 -8.18 -5.17 -26.42
CA ALA A 40 -8.46 -6.30 -25.52
C ALA A 40 -7.17 -7.04 -25.14
N LEU A 41 -6.27 -7.28 -26.09
CA LEU A 41 -4.94 -7.86 -25.83
C LEU A 41 -4.14 -6.99 -24.86
N LEU A 42 -4.10 -5.67 -25.09
CA LEU A 42 -3.43 -4.73 -24.18
C LEU A 42 -4.01 -4.82 -22.76
N ALA A 43 -5.35 -4.86 -22.64
CA ALA A 43 -6.03 -4.95 -21.36
C ALA A 43 -5.72 -6.26 -20.62
N VAL A 44 -5.74 -7.40 -21.33
CA VAL A 44 -5.42 -8.71 -20.75
C VAL A 44 -3.94 -8.78 -20.37
N SER A 45 -3.03 -8.28 -21.22
CA SER A 45 -1.59 -8.23 -20.88
C SER A 45 -1.34 -7.39 -19.63
N ALA A 46 -1.98 -6.22 -19.52
CA ALA A 46 -1.89 -5.39 -18.32
C ALA A 46 -2.43 -6.13 -17.09
N ARG A 47 -3.56 -6.84 -17.22
CA ARG A 47 -4.12 -7.68 -16.14
C ARG A 47 -3.15 -8.78 -15.73
N VAL A 48 -2.60 -9.54 -16.67
CA VAL A 48 -1.66 -10.62 -16.42
C VAL A 48 -0.42 -10.08 -15.70
N TRP A 49 0.18 -9.02 -16.20
CA TRP A 49 1.35 -8.39 -15.58
C TRP A 49 1.07 -7.91 -14.15
N VAL A 50 -0.07 -7.24 -13.91
CA VAL A 50 -0.46 -6.83 -12.55
C VAL A 50 -0.62 -8.05 -11.64
N ARG A 51 -1.24 -9.13 -12.12
CA ARG A 51 -1.50 -10.34 -11.33
C ARG A 51 -0.24 -11.15 -11.03
N THR A 52 0.70 -11.25 -11.98
CA THR A 52 1.93 -12.03 -11.84
C THR A 52 3.05 -11.24 -11.20
N CYS A 53 3.27 -9.99 -11.62
CA CYS A 53 4.43 -9.20 -11.20
C CYS A 53 4.14 -8.31 -9.99
N LEU A 54 2.91 -7.79 -9.82
CA LEU A 54 2.60 -6.86 -8.73
C LEU A 54 1.90 -7.55 -7.55
N ILE A 55 0.77 -8.21 -7.80
CA ILE A 55 -0.05 -8.82 -6.74
C ILE A 55 0.46 -10.22 -6.38
N LYS A 56 1.12 -10.92 -7.31
CA LYS A 56 1.56 -12.33 -7.18
C LYS A 56 0.45 -13.28 -6.72
N MET A 57 -0.78 -13.04 -7.18
CA MET A 57 -1.93 -13.86 -6.81
C MET A 57 -2.76 -14.15 -8.05
N TRP A 58 -2.75 -15.40 -8.48
CA TRP A 58 -3.49 -15.90 -9.63
C TRP A 58 -4.84 -16.46 -9.20
N GLY A 59 -5.92 -16.02 -9.85
CA GLY A 59 -7.27 -16.50 -9.59
C GLY A 59 -7.90 -17.21 -10.79
N ALA A 60 -9.00 -17.92 -10.55
CA ALA A 60 -9.77 -18.58 -11.61
C ALA A 60 -10.34 -17.55 -12.61
N GLU A 61 -10.62 -16.32 -12.15
CA GLU A 61 -11.04 -15.20 -12.98
C GLU A 61 -10.00 -14.79 -14.03
N ASP A 62 -8.70 -14.98 -13.76
CA ASP A 62 -7.62 -14.61 -14.67
C ASP A 62 -7.51 -15.66 -15.78
N THR A 63 -7.61 -16.94 -15.42
CA THR A 63 -7.63 -18.05 -16.38
C THR A 63 -8.82 -17.95 -17.33
N THR A 64 -10.03 -17.67 -16.83
CA THR A 64 -11.22 -17.52 -17.69
C THR A 64 -11.14 -16.30 -18.60
N CYS A 65 -10.53 -15.20 -18.15
CA CYS A 65 -10.27 -14.02 -18.99
C CYS A 65 -9.29 -14.33 -20.13
N ILE A 66 -8.23 -15.11 -19.87
CA ILE A 66 -7.28 -15.54 -20.89
C ILE A 66 -7.94 -16.48 -21.90
N LEU A 67 -8.77 -17.42 -21.43
CA LEU A 67 -9.54 -18.29 -22.31
C LEU A 67 -10.45 -17.47 -23.24
N ALA A 68 -11.11 -16.44 -22.73
CA ALA A 68 -11.94 -15.55 -23.56
C ALA A 68 -11.14 -14.89 -24.70
N ILE A 69 -9.98 -14.27 -24.42
CA ILE A 69 -9.19 -13.62 -25.48
C ILE A 69 -8.56 -14.60 -26.47
N VAL A 70 -8.18 -15.81 -26.03
CA VAL A 70 -7.66 -16.86 -26.91
C VAL A 70 -8.75 -17.33 -27.89
N LEU A 71 -9.98 -17.48 -27.40
CA LEU A 71 -11.12 -17.88 -28.23
C LEU A 71 -11.52 -16.78 -29.23
N ASP A 72 -11.49 -15.50 -28.80
CA ASP A 72 -11.71 -14.36 -29.68
C ASP A 72 -10.68 -14.29 -30.80
N ALA A 73 -9.39 -14.42 -30.46
CA ALA A 73 -8.29 -14.42 -31.44
C ALA A 73 -8.35 -15.63 -32.40
N GLY A 74 -8.83 -16.77 -31.93
CA GLY A 74 -9.02 -17.98 -32.73
C GLY A 74 -10.22 -17.95 -33.67
N GLY A 75 -11.04 -16.89 -33.64
CA GLY A 75 -12.28 -16.80 -34.43
C GLY A 75 -13.34 -17.82 -34.02
N ILE A 76 -13.22 -18.40 -32.81
CA ILE A 76 -14.14 -19.41 -32.30
C ILE A 76 -15.44 -18.72 -31.83
N THR A 77 -16.56 -19.45 -31.95
CA THR A 77 -17.94 -18.96 -31.89
C THR A 77 -18.23 -17.98 -30.74
N PHE A 78 -18.86 -16.86 -31.08
CA PHE A 78 -19.41 -15.82 -30.19
C PHE A 78 -19.88 -16.27 -28.79
N PRO A 79 -20.67 -17.36 -28.63
CA PRO A 79 -21.18 -17.79 -27.34
C PRO A 79 -20.09 -18.14 -26.30
N TRP A 80 -18.95 -18.70 -26.73
CA TRP A 80 -17.90 -19.14 -25.81
C TRP A 80 -17.15 -17.97 -25.18
N THR A 81 -16.73 -17.01 -26.00
CA THR A 81 -15.97 -15.85 -25.54
C THR A 81 -16.78 -15.02 -24.55
N VAL A 82 -18.07 -14.79 -24.83
CA VAL A 82 -18.94 -14.00 -23.95
C VAL A 82 -19.19 -14.71 -22.62
N CYS A 83 -19.45 -16.02 -22.65
CA CYS A 83 -19.59 -16.85 -21.45
C CYS A 83 -18.35 -16.75 -20.54
N PHE A 84 -17.15 -16.98 -21.10
CA PHE A 84 -15.93 -16.90 -20.30
C PHE A 84 -15.62 -15.48 -19.78
N ALA A 85 -15.92 -14.44 -20.56
CA ALA A 85 -15.77 -13.06 -20.12
C ALA A 85 -16.71 -12.72 -18.95
N LYS A 86 -17.98 -13.15 -19.01
CA LYS A 86 -18.97 -12.95 -17.94
C LYS A 86 -18.63 -13.75 -16.69
N ILE A 87 -18.22 -15.01 -16.83
CA ILE A 87 -17.73 -15.82 -15.70
C ILE A 87 -16.52 -15.16 -15.04
N SER A 88 -15.59 -14.59 -15.81
CA SER A 88 -14.45 -13.84 -15.26
C SER A 88 -14.90 -12.65 -14.39
N ILE A 89 -15.89 -11.87 -14.86
CA ILE A 89 -16.46 -10.73 -14.10
C ILE A 89 -17.17 -11.20 -12.83
N LEU A 90 -17.96 -12.27 -12.92
CA LEU A 90 -18.68 -12.83 -11.76
C LEU A 90 -17.72 -13.38 -10.70
N LEU A 91 -16.67 -14.10 -11.11
CA LEU A 91 -15.61 -14.57 -10.19
C LEU A 91 -14.85 -13.41 -9.54
N LEU A 92 -14.63 -12.32 -10.28
CA LEU A 92 -14.09 -11.08 -9.72
C LEU A 92 -15.02 -10.47 -8.66
N TYR A 93 -16.34 -10.48 -8.86
CA TYR A 93 -17.30 -10.02 -7.85
C TYR A 93 -17.32 -10.90 -6.60
N LYS A 94 -17.21 -12.23 -6.74
CA LYS A 94 -17.05 -13.15 -5.60
C LYS A 94 -15.83 -12.79 -4.74
N ARG A 95 -14.75 -12.34 -5.37
CA ARG A 95 -13.53 -11.92 -4.66
C ARG A 95 -13.69 -10.57 -3.97
N ILE A 96 -14.47 -9.65 -4.54
CA ILE A 96 -14.67 -8.30 -4.00
C ILE A 96 -15.70 -8.29 -2.85
N PHE A 97 -16.73 -9.13 -2.90
CA PHE A 97 -17.84 -9.14 -1.94
C PHE A 97 -17.79 -10.35 -0.99
N PRO A 98 -17.65 -10.16 0.34
CA PRO A 98 -17.51 -11.26 1.30
C PRO A 98 -18.84 -11.79 1.89
N LEU A 99 -20.00 -11.25 1.48
CA LEU A 99 -21.30 -11.56 2.08
C LEU A 99 -21.98 -12.78 1.44
N ARG A 100 -22.63 -13.61 2.26
CA ARG A 100 -23.25 -14.87 1.82
C ARG A 100 -24.32 -14.68 0.74
N ARG A 101 -25.14 -13.63 0.78
CA ARG A 101 -26.25 -13.44 -0.19
C ARG A 101 -25.72 -13.12 -1.60
N GLU A 102 -24.70 -12.28 -1.67
CA GLU A 102 -24.07 -11.80 -2.89
C GLU A 102 -23.21 -12.90 -3.52
N ILE A 103 -22.55 -13.71 -2.71
CA ILE A 103 -21.85 -14.92 -3.17
C ILE A 103 -22.85 -15.92 -3.78
N VAL A 104 -24.02 -16.11 -3.16
CA VAL A 104 -25.08 -16.98 -3.70
C VAL A 104 -25.59 -16.42 -5.04
N ALA A 105 -25.85 -15.12 -5.13
CA ALA A 105 -26.24 -14.48 -6.38
C ALA A 105 -25.19 -14.73 -7.47
N VAL A 106 -23.91 -14.48 -7.19
CA VAL A 106 -22.82 -14.73 -8.15
C VAL A 106 -22.81 -16.18 -8.64
N TRP A 107 -22.98 -17.16 -7.76
CA TRP A 107 -23.05 -18.57 -8.15
C TRP A 107 -24.27 -18.90 -9.02
N ILE A 108 -25.44 -18.34 -8.69
CA ILE A 108 -26.64 -18.46 -9.53
C ILE A 108 -26.35 -17.90 -10.93
N GLY A 109 -25.70 -16.74 -11.00
CA GLY A 109 -25.26 -16.13 -12.24
C GLY A 109 -24.33 -17.02 -13.05
N ILE A 110 -23.27 -17.57 -12.44
CA ILE A 110 -22.31 -18.46 -13.11
C ILE A 110 -22.99 -19.71 -13.65
N VAL A 111 -23.86 -20.34 -12.86
CA VAL A 111 -24.57 -21.56 -13.27
C VAL A 111 -25.55 -21.25 -14.40
N ALA A 112 -26.32 -20.17 -14.28
CA ALA A 112 -27.26 -19.75 -15.32
C ALA A 112 -26.54 -19.42 -16.64
N ASP A 113 -25.45 -18.66 -16.58
CA ASP A 113 -24.62 -18.31 -17.73
C ASP A 113 -24.06 -19.57 -18.39
N ALA A 114 -23.41 -20.44 -17.63
CA ALA A 114 -22.86 -21.68 -18.15
C ALA A 114 -23.93 -22.57 -18.83
N VAL A 115 -25.09 -22.74 -18.21
CA VAL A 115 -26.19 -23.57 -18.77
C VAL A 115 -26.76 -22.97 -20.05
N LEU A 116 -27.09 -21.67 -20.03
CA LEU A 116 -27.71 -20.98 -21.16
C LEU A 116 -26.80 -20.97 -22.39
N TYR A 117 -25.51 -20.66 -22.20
CA TYR A 117 -24.56 -20.64 -23.31
C TYR A 117 -24.21 -22.06 -23.79
N THR A 118 -24.13 -23.06 -22.90
CA THR A 118 -23.92 -24.47 -23.30
C THR A 118 -25.06 -24.98 -24.19
N LEU A 119 -26.31 -24.64 -23.88
CA LEU A 119 -27.46 -25.00 -24.71
C LEU A 119 -27.38 -24.36 -26.11
N CYS A 120 -26.99 -23.09 -26.19
CA CYS A 120 -26.82 -22.39 -27.46
C CYS A 120 -25.68 -22.99 -28.30
N ILE A 121 -24.58 -23.42 -27.65
CA ILE A 121 -23.47 -24.11 -28.30
C ILE A 121 -23.90 -25.46 -28.90
N ALA A 122 -24.69 -26.24 -28.16
CA ALA A 122 -25.19 -27.53 -28.66
C ALA A 122 -26.00 -27.36 -29.95
N VAL A 123 -26.82 -26.31 -30.04
CA VAL A 123 -27.58 -25.98 -31.25
C VAL A 123 -26.68 -25.48 -32.39
N ALA A 124 -25.66 -24.67 -32.07
CA ALA A 124 -24.70 -24.19 -33.06
C ALA A 124 -23.91 -25.36 -33.71
N ILE A 125 -23.46 -26.33 -32.91
CA ILE A 125 -22.77 -27.53 -33.41
C ILE A 125 -23.68 -28.32 -34.35
N GLY A 126 -24.95 -28.54 -33.97
CA GLY A 126 -25.90 -29.24 -34.83
C GLY A 126 -26.14 -28.53 -36.17
N SER A 127 -25.99 -27.20 -36.20
CA SER A 127 -26.11 -26.38 -37.41
C SER A 127 -24.91 -26.50 -38.33
N LEU A 128 -23.70 -26.62 -37.80
CA LEU A 128 -22.50 -26.94 -38.59
C LEU A 128 -22.62 -28.31 -39.28
N VAL A 129 -23.29 -29.27 -38.65
CA VAL A 129 -23.47 -30.62 -39.20
C VAL A 129 -24.61 -30.67 -40.23
N LYS A 130 -25.74 -30.00 -39.97
CA LYS A 130 -26.96 -30.13 -40.77
C LYS A 130 -27.15 -29.06 -41.85
N CYS A 131 -26.50 -27.90 -41.71
CA CYS A 131 -26.70 -26.73 -42.58
C CYS A 131 -25.45 -26.40 -43.41
N ALA A 132 -24.63 -27.41 -43.71
CA ALA A 132 -23.33 -27.23 -44.38
C ALA A 132 -23.45 -26.83 -45.87
N LYS A 133 -24.58 -27.12 -46.53
CA LYS A 133 -24.82 -26.76 -47.93
C LYS A 133 -25.88 -25.67 -48.04
N LEU A 134 -25.66 -24.72 -48.95
CA LEU A 134 -26.61 -23.64 -49.27
C LEU A 134 -28.02 -24.17 -49.64
N SER A 135 -28.10 -25.32 -50.31
CA SER A 135 -29.37 -25.95 -50.68
C SER A 135 -30.18 -26.49 -49.49
N GLN A 136 -29.62 -26.48 -48.28
CA GLN A 136 -30.24 -26.98 -47.04
C GLN A 136 -30.72 -25.83 -46.13
N LEU A 137 -30.50 -24.57 -46.51
CA LEU A 137 -30.88 -23.39 -45.72
C LEU A 137 -32.39 -23.34 -45.41
N ASP A 138 -33.23 -23.82 -46.32
CA ASP A 138 -34.70 -23.86 -46.16
C ASP A 138 -35.19 -25.01 -45.27
N ALA A 139 -34.31 -25.91 -44.82
CA ALA A 139 -34.71 -26.98 -43.91
C ALA A 139 -35.21 -26.40 -42.57
N PRO A 140 -36.26 -26.96 -41.95
CA PRO A 140 -36.86 -26.42 -40.72
C PRO A 140 -35.84 -26.18 -39.60
N TYR A 141 -34.85 -27.07 -39.46
CA TYR A 141 -33.78 -26.94 -38.48
C TYR A 141 -32.84 -25.76 -38.79
N CYS A 142 -32.48 -25.56 -40.05
CA CYS A 142 -31.57 -24.49 -40.45
C CYS A 142 -32.24 -23.12 -40.36
N LYS A 143 -33.53 -23.04 -40.73
CA LYS A 143 -34.34 -21.83 -40.54
C LYS A 143 -34.51 -21.47 -39.06
N PHE A 144 -34.74 -22.47 -38.20
CA PHE A 144 -34.80 -22.25 -36.75
C PHE A 144 -33.48 -21.70 -36.17
N THR A 145 -32.34 -22.21 -36.63
CA THR A 145 -31.03 -21.72 -36.20
C THR A 145 -30.74 -20.30 -36.73
N SER A 146 -31.04 -20.03 -38.00
CA SER A 146 -30.69 -18.76 -38.65
C SER A 146 -31.58 -17.58 -38.24
N ASP A 147 -32.66 -17.82 -37.52
CA ASP A 147 -33.64 -16.80 -37.18
C ASP A 147 -34.02 -16.83 -35.68
N THR A 148 -34.81 -17.84 -35.29
CA THR A 148 -35.34 -17.95 -33.93
C THR A 148 -34.25 -18.09 -32.86
N MET A 149 -33.22 -18.90 -33.11
CA MET A 149 -32.11 -19.10 -32.16
C MET A 149 -31.23 -17.87 -32.00
N ILE A 150 -30.99 -17.12 -33.08
CA ILE A 150 -30.23 -15.87 -33.01
C ILE A 150 -30.98 -14.85 -32.15
N THR A 151 -32.30 -14.74 -32.31
CA THR A 151 -33.14 -13.90 -31.46
C THR A 151 -33.06 -14.32 -29.99
N ILE A 152 -33.23 -15.61 -29.70
CA ILE A 152 -33.15 -16.14 -28.32
C ILE A 152 -31.76 -15.88 -27.70
N GLN A 153 -30.68 -16.15 -28.44
CA GLN A 153 -29.32 -15.87 -27.98
C GLN A 153 -29.10 -14.38 -27.70
N SER A 154 -29.73 -13.50 -28.49
CA SER A 154 -29.66 -12.05 -28.29
C SER A 154 -30.37 -11.58 -27.02
N VAL A 155 -31.55 -12.13 -26.75
CA VAL A 155 -32.29 -11.85 -25.52
C VAL A 155 -31.52 -12.34 -24.30
N ILE A 156 -31.03 -13.59 -24.31
CA ILE A 156 -30.21 -14.17 -23.24
C ILE A 156 -29.01 -13.27 -22.94
N ASN A 157 -28.34 -12.81 -24.00
CA ASN A 157 -27.14 -12.00 -23.87
C ASN A 157 -27.43 -10.63 -23.22
N VAL A 158 -28.48 -9.94 -23.68
CA VAL A 158 -28.91 -8.66 -23.08
C VAL A 158 -29.30 -8.85 -21.61
N VAL A 159 -30.08 -9.88 -21.29
CA VAL A 159 -30.52 -10.15 -19.91
C VAL A 159 -29.33 -10.42 -18.99
N THR A 160 -28.37 -11.24 -19.44
CA THR A 160 -27.17 -11.57 -18.67
C THR A 160 -26.22 -10.37 -18.53
N ASP A 161 -26.14 -9.49 -19.53
CA ASP A 161 -25.37 -8.23 -19.43
C ASP A 161 -25.93 -7.33 -18.31
N PHE A 162 -27.26 -7.11 -18.30
CA PHE A 162 -27.91 -6.35 -17.25
C PHE A 162 -27.76 -7.00 -15.88
N TYR A 163 -27.84 -8.33 -15.80
CA TYR A 163 -27.62 -9.06 -14.55
C TYR A 163 -26.23 -8.78 -13.97
N VAL A 164 -25.18 -8.93 -14.78
CA VAL A 164 -23.79 -8.69 -14.37
C VAL A 164 -23.60 -7.21 -13.97
N LEU A 165 -24.17 -6.28 -14.74
CA LEU A 165 -24.06 -4.84 -14.48
C LEU A 165 -24.77 -4.41 -13.17
N LEU A 166 -25.96 -4.96 -12.89
CA LEU A 166 -26.79 -4.55 -11.75
C LEU A 166 -26.31 -5.18 -10.42
N LEU A 167 -25.70 -6.36 -10.45
CA LEU A 167 -25.28 -7.10 -9.26
C LEU A 167 -24.45 -6.27 -8.25
N PRO A 168 -23.41 -5.50 -8.65
CA PRO A 168 -22.60 -4.74 -7.69
C PRO A 168 -23.25 -3.43 -7.19
N ILE A 169 -24.23 -2.85 -7.91
CA ILE A 169 -24.74 -1.49 -7.67
C ILE A 169 -25.27 -1.27 -6.24
N PRO A 170 -26.14 -2.13 -5.67
CA PRO A 170 -26.75 -1.87 -4.36
C PRO A 170 -25.71 -1.72 -3.24
N ARG A 171 -24.54 -2.37 -3.40
CA ARG A 171 -23.46 -2.30 -2.43
C ARG A 171 -22.56 -1.09 -2.66
N LEU A 172 -22.29 -0.76 -3.92
CA LEU A 172 -21.46 0.39 -4.28
C LEU A 172 -22.06 1.71 -3.79
N VAL A 173 -23.39 1.84 -3.81
CA VAL A 173 -24.10 3.03 -3.30
C VAL A 173 -23.98 3.19 -1.79
N LYS A 174 -23.82 2.09 -1.04
CA LYS A 174 -23.70 2.10 0.43
C LYS A 174 -22.25 2.26 0.92
N LEU A 175 -21.28 2.31 0.02
CA LEU A 175 -19.86 2.37 0.36
C LEU A 175 -19.35 3.82 0.31
N GLN A 176 -18.85 4.33 1.44
CA GLN A 176 -18.24 5.66 1.51
C GLN A 176 -16.82 5.63 0.91
N VAL A 177 -16.72 5.55 -0.42
CA VAL A 177 -15.45 5.57 -1.15
C VAL A 177 -15.00 6.99 -1.52
N SER A 178 -13.69 7.22 -1.45
CA SER A 178 -13.03 8.46 -1.85
C SER A 178 -13.30 8.80 -3.33
N ARG A 179 -13.37 10.10 -3.67
CA ARG A 179 -13.72 10.60 -5.01
C ARG A 179 -12.92 9.93 -6.14
N ARG A 180 -11.64 9.61 -5.92
CA ARG A 180 -10.78 8.94 -6.93
C ARG A 180 -11.18 7.49 -7.19
N ARG A 181 -11.52 6.72 -6.13
CA ARG A 181 -12.01 5.33 -6.28
C ARG A 181 -13.40 5.29 -6.91
N ARG A 182 -14.22 6.31 -6.62
CA ARG A 182 -15.54 6.49 -7.23
C ARG A 182 -15.47 6.72 -8.74
N ILE A 183 -14.49 7.49 -9.23
CA ILE A 183 -14.28 7.73 -10.66
C ILE A 183 -13.89 6.44 -11.39
N GLY A 184 -12.93 5.66 -10.86
CA GLY A 184 -12.52 4.39 -11.49
C GLY A 184 -13.66 3.38 -11.57
N LEU A 185 -14.47 3.29 -10.53
CA LEU A 185 -15.66 2.45 -10.49
C LEU A 185 -16.74 2.90 -11.49
N PHE A 186 -16.93 4.21 -11.63
CA PHE A 186 -17.83 4.80 -12.61
C PHE A 186 -17.39 4.49 -14.04
N VAL A 187 -16.08 4.55 -14.32
CA VAL A 187 -15.52 4.18 -15.63
C VAL A 187 -15.82 2.71 -15.97
N THR A 188 -15.60 1.77 -15.05
CA THR A 188 -15.96 0.36 -15.24
C THR A 188 -17.46 0.17 -15.51
N PHE A 189 -18.29 0.93 -14.80
CA PHE A 189 -19.75 0.87 -14.96
C PHE A 189 -20.21 1.43 -16.32
N MET A 190 -19.64 2.56 -16.76
CA MET A 190 -19.91 3.15 -18.07
C MET A 190 -19.47 2.24 -19.22
N SER A 191 -18.33 1.56 -19.08
CA SER A 191 -17.90 0.56 -20.07
C SER A 191 -18.83 -0.66 -20.13
N GLY A 192 -19.38 -1.09 -18.99
CA GLY A 192 -20.39 -2.16 -18.96
C GLY A 192 -21.72 -1.77 -19.60
N LEU A 193 -22.11 -0.49 -19.49
CA LEU A 193 -23.29 0.05 -20.17
C LEU A 193 -23.10 0.07 -21.70
N GLY A 194 -21.87 0.32 -22.17
CA GLY A 194 -21.50 0.23 -23.58
C GLY A 194 -21.72 -1.17 -24.16
N ALA A 195 -21.33 -2.23 -23.44
CA ALA A 195 -21.60 -3.61 -23.84
C ALA A 195 -23.10 -3.91 -23.94
N CYS A 196 -23.89 -3.45 -22.97
CA CYS A 196 -25.36 -3.60 -23.00
C CYS A 196 -25.97 -2.88 -24.22
N ALA A 197 -25.47 -1.69 -24.56
CA ALA A 197 -25.96 -0.91 -25.68
C ALA A 197 -25.68 -1.59 -27.03
N THR A 198 -24.49 -2.20 -27.20
CA THR A 198 -24.18 -2.98 -28.41
C THR A 198 -25.03 -4.23 -28.54
N SER A 199 -25.27 -4.94 -27.43
CA SER A 199 -26.16 -6.10 -27.37
C SER A 199 -27.59 -5.75 -27.78
N LEU A 200 -28.10 -4.61 -27.31
CA LEU A 200 -29.44 -4.11 -27.65
C LEU A 200 -29.54 -3.62 -29.10
N ALA A 201 -28.52 -2.90 -29.59
CA ALA A 201 -28.47 -2.44 -30.99
C ALA A 201 -28.50 -3.62 -31.97
N ARG A 202 -27.82 -4.73 -31.65
CA ARG A 202 -27.85 -5.96 -32.44
C ARG A 202 -29.24 -6.59 -32.49
N LEU A 203 -29.95 -6.66 -31.35
CA LEU A 203 -31.32 -7.17 -31.27
C LEU A 203 -32.29 -6.33 -32.10
N ILE A 204 -32.19 -5.01 -32.01
CA ILE A 204 -33.03 -4.06 -32.77
C ILE A 204 -32.73 -4.19 -34.28
N ASN A 205 -31.45 -4.24 -34.66
CA ASN A 205 -31.04 -4.38 -36.06
C ASN A 205 -31.55 -5.68 -36.69
N PHE A 206 -31.59 -6.77 -35.93
CA PHE A 206 -32.13 -8.05 -36.38
C PHE A 206 -33.64 -7.96 -36.63
N GLN A 207 -34.40 -7.40 -35.69
CA GLN A 207 -35.86 -7.28 -35.79
C GLN A 207 -36.33 -6.35 -36.92
N ILE A 208 -35.58 -5.30 -37.24
CA ILE A 208 -35.93 -4.34 -38.30
C ILE A 208 -35.66 -4.93 -39.70
N ASN A 209 -34.66 -5.80 -39.84
CA ASN A 209 -34.14 -6.25 -41.14
C ASN A 209 -34.49 -7.70 -41.48
N ASP A 210 -35.50 -8.26 -40.81
CA ASP A 210 -35.93 -9.67 -40.87
C ASP A 210 -36.24 -10.19 -42.31
N ASN A 211 -36.48 -9.30 -43.27
CA ASN A 211 -36.81 -9.62 -44.67
C ASN A 211 -35.79 -9.11 -45.72
N SER A 212 -34.57 -8.78 -45.30
CA SER A 212 -33.51 -8.25 -46.19
C SER A 212 -32.38 -9.27 -46.43
N ASP A 213 -31.42 -8.96 -47.31
CA ASP A 213 -30.28 -9.85 -47.64
C ASP A 213 -29.60 -10.41 -46.38
N VAL A 214 -29.83 -11.71 -46.12
CA VAL A 214 -29.40 -12.43 -44.91
C VAL A 214 -27.89 -12.35 -44.73
N PHE A 215 -27.10 -12.41 -45.80
CA PHE A 215 -25.65 -12.38 -45.72
C PHE A 215 -25.14 -10.97 -45.37
N TRP A 216 -25.76 -9.93 -45.93
CA TRP A 216 -25.40 -8.55 -45.62
C TRP A 216 -25.79 -8.13 -44.19
N VAL A 217 -26.95 -8.57 -43.70
CA VAL A 217 -27.39 -8.36 -42.31
C VAL A 217 -26.51 -9.12 -41.34
N THR A 218 -26.12 -10.36 -41.67
CA THR A 218 -25.19 -11.17 -40.87
C THR A 218 -23.84 -10.48 -40.73
N GLY A 219 -23.31 -9.88 -41.82
CA GLY A 219 -22.09 -9.06 -41.76
C GLY A 219 -22.22 -7.87 -40.80
N ARG A 220 -23.39 -7.22 -40.78
CA ARG A 220 -23.64 -6.09 -39.88
C ARG A 220 -23.70 -6.54 -38.42
N ASN A 221 -24.35 -7.67 -38.17
CA ASN A 221 -24.44 -8.26 -36.85
C ASN A 221 -23.05 -8.71 -36.33
N ALA A 222 -22.18 -9.21 -37.22
CA ALA A 222 -20.80 -9.53 -36.87
C ALA A 222 -20.02 -8.30 -36.37
N GLN A 223 -20.24 -7.11 -36.94
CA GLN A 223 -19.61 -5.88 -36.45
C GLN A 223 -20.00 -5.56 -35.00
N PHE A 224 -21.29 -5.66 -34.65
CA PHE A 224 -21.75 -5.47 -33.28
C PHE A 224 -21.18 -6.52 -32.33
N THR A 225 -21.15 -7.78 -32.75
CA THR A 225 -20.57 -8.89 -32.00
C THR A 225 -19.09 -8.68 -31.67
N ILE A 226 -18.28 -8.23 -32.65
CA ILE A 226 -16.85 -7.94 -32.44
C ILE A 226 -16.64 -6.91 -31.34
N VAL A 227 -17.40 -5.82 -31.38
CA VAL A 227 -17.31 -4.74 -30.39
C VAL A 227 -17.73 -5.26 -29.02
N GLU A 228 -18.84 -6.00 -28.96
CA GLU A 228 -19.42 -6.52 -27.72
C GLU A 228 -18.46 -7.46 -26.97
N MET A 229 -17.91 -8.47 -27.67
CA MET A 229 -16.97 -9.44 -27.09
C MET A 229 -15.72 -8.76 -26.52
N ASN A 230 -15.14 -7.85 -27.29
CA ASN A 230 -13.92 -7.17 -26.89
C ASN A 230 -14.15 -6.16 -25.75
N ILE A 231 -15.28 -5.45 -25.74
CA ILE A 231 -15.65 -4.60 -24.59
C ILE A 231 -15.84 -5.47 -23.34
N ALA A 232 -16.51 -6.63 -23.43
CA ALA A 232 -16.69 -7.52 -22.29
C ALA A 232 -15.36 -7.98 -21.68
N ILE A 233 -14.37 -8.34 -22.53
CA ILE A 233 -13.01 -8.69 -22.10
C ILE A 233 -12.30 -7.50 -21.44
N ILE A 234 -12.39 -6.30 -22.02
CA ILE A 234 -11.79 -5.08 -21.47
C ILE A 234 -12.40 -4.75 -20.10
N VAL A 235 -13.73 -4.85 -19.96
CA VAL A 235 -14.45 -4.63 -18.69
C VAL A 235 -14.01 -5.64 -17.64
N ALA A 236 -13.83 -6.91 -18.00
CA ALA A 236 -13.29 -7.93 -17.10
C ALA A 236 -11.90 -7.54 -16.56
N CYS A 237 -11.12 -6.78 -17.32
CA CYS A 237 -9.78 -6.32 -16.94
C CYS A 237 -9.75 -5.00 -16.15
N ALA A 238 -10.88 -4.28 -16.03
CA ALA A 238 -10.93 -2.90 -15.55
C ALA A 238 -10.38 -2.71 -14.11
N THR A 239 -10.51 -3.70 -13.23
CA THR A 239 -9.98 -3.61 -11.85
C THR A 239 -8.46 -3.58 -11.76
N SER A 240 -7.75 -4.00 -12.82
CA SER A 240 -6.29 -4.01 -12.84
C SER A 240 -5.70 -2.68 -13.32
N PHE A 241 -6.50 -1.84 -13.99
CA PHE A 241 -6.03 -0.58 -14.56
C PHE A 241 -5.49 0.42 -13.53
N PRO A 242 -6.13 0.68 -12.37
CA PRO A 242 -5.61 1.66 -11.41
C PRO A 242 -4.20 1.34 -10.90
N MET A 243 -3.90 0.07 -10.66
CA MET A 243 -2.56 -0.37 -10.22
C MET A 243 -1.54 -0.32 -11.35
N CYS A 244 -1.95 -0.69 -12.57
CA CYS A 244 -1.10 -0.58 -13.75
C CYS A 244 -0.69 0.88 -14.01
N PHE A 245 -1.66 1.81 -14.00
CA PHE A 245 -1.41 3.23 -14.21
C PHE A 245 -0.60 3.88 -13.09
N ALA A 246 -0.82 3.49 -11.83
CA ALA A 246 -0.02 3.98 -10.72
C ALA A 246 1.46 3.60 -10.88
N ARG A 247 1.73 2.36 -11.32
CA ARG A 247 3.10 1.89 -11.53
C ARG A 247 3.75 2.49 -12.78
N LEU A 248 3.02 2.61 -13.89
CA LEU A 248 3.49 3.30 -15.10
C LEU A 248 3.85 4.77 -14.81
N ARG A 249 3.03 5.47 -14.02
CA ARG A 249 3.31 6.84 -13.60
C ARG A 249 4.55 6.94 -12.70
N SER A 250 4.72 5.98 -11.78
CA SER A 250 5.93 5.90 -10.94
C SER A 250 7.20 5.67 -11.74
N ILE A 251 7.16 4.79 -12.75
CA ILE A 251 8.29 4.56 -13.66
C ILE A 251 8.57 5.82 -14.48
N GLY A 252 7.52 6.46 -15.01
CA GLY A 252 7.62 7.71 -15.76
C GLY A 252 8.20 8.86 -14.93
N SER A 253 7.80 9.00 -13.66
CA SER A 253 8.37 9.99 -12.75
C SER A 253 9.82 9.66 -12.39
N SER A 254 10.16 8.40 -12.11
CA SER A 254 11.56 8.02 -11.84
C SER A 254 12.47 8.26 -13.05
N PHE A 255 11.98 8.03 -14.28
CA PHE A 255 12.73 8.31 -15.50
C PHE A 255 12.91 9.82 -15.73
N PHE A 256 11.88 10.62 -15.48
CA PHE A 256 11.95 12.08 -15.60
C PHE A 256 12.85 12.71 -14.53
N THR A 257 12.79 12.23 -13.29
CA THR A 257 13.69 12.65 -12.20
C THR A 257 15.14 12.23 -12.49
N SER A 258 15.35 11.05 -13.09
CA SER A 258 16.69 10.58 -13.50
C SER A 258 17.29 11.37 -14.67
N LEU A 259 16.47 11.98 -15.52
CA LEU A 259 16.91 12.87 -16.60
C LEU A 259 17.23 14.28 -16.10
N GLN A 260 16.65 14.69 -14.96
CA GLN A 260 16.87 16.00 -14.34
C GLN A 260 17.98 16.01 -13.29
N SER A 261 18.44 14.83 -12.83
CA SER A 261 19.53 14.68 -11.85
C SER A 261 20.93 14.61 -12.45
N GLY A 262 21.08 14.72 -13.77
CA GLY A 262 22.37 14.93 -14.40
C GLY A 262 22.81 16.39 -14.24
N SER A 263 23.84 16.64 -13.42
CA SER A 263 24.65 17.89 -13.31
C SER A 263 24.43 18.89 -12.15
N ARG A 264 24.02 18.44 -10.95
CA ARG A 264 24.31 19.18 -9.69
C ARG A 264 24.80 18.23 -8.60
N GLU A 265 25.97 18.49 -8.02
CA GLU A 265 26.39 17.84 -6.76
C GLU A 265 25.35 18.17 -5.69
N ALA A 266 24.71 17.15 -5.11
CA ALA A 266 23.80 17.33 -3.99
C ALA A 266 24.56 17.89 -2.77
N PRO A 267 23.95 18.79 -1.98
CA PRO A 267 24.59 19.32 -0.79
C PRO A 267 24.91 18.17 0.18
N LYS A 268 26.19 17.97 0.46
CA LYS A 268 26.69 16.94 1.38
C LYS A 268 26.27 17.28 2.81
N TYR A 269 25.56 16.39 3.49
CA TYR A 269 25.01 16.59 4.84
C TYR A 269 25.91 16.02 5.96
N TYR A 270 27.12 15.59 5.61
CA TYR A 270 28.13 15.06 6.54
C TYR A 270 29.18 16.11 6.96
N PRO A 271 29.92 15.90 8.07
CA PRO A 271 29.89 14.76 9.00
C PRO A 271 28.56 14.60 9.74
N VAL A 272 28.20 13.36 10.06
CA VAL A 272 26.92 13.02 10.71
C VAL A 272 27.17 12.52 12.13
N LEU A 273 26.37 12.98 13.09
CA LEU A 273 26.27 12.39 14.43
C LEU A 273 24.93 11.66 14.59
N ILE A 274 24.95 10.43 15.08
CA ILE A 274 23.75 9.65 15.39
C ILE A 274 23.78 9.30 16.86
N THR A 275 22.81 9.79 17.61
CA THR A 275 22.66 9.44 19.04
C THR A 275 21.78 8.20 19.17
N GLY A 276 22.09 7.32 20.12
CA GLY A 276 21.51 5.97 20.13
C GLY A 276 22.01 5.15 18.94
N GLY A 277 23.25 5.42 18.52
CA GLY A 277 23.79 5.01 17.22
C GLY A 277 23.96 3.49 17.06
N ASN A 278 23.92 2.74 18.16
CA ASN A 278 23.94 1.28 18.17
C ASN A 278 22.54 0.67 18.42
N GLY A 279 21.48 1.49 18.37
CA GLY A 279 20.08 1.08 18.42
C GLY A 279 19.56 0.50 17.10
N PHE A 280 18.33 -0.03 17.13
CA PHE A 280 17.75 -0.69 15.96
C PHE A 280 17.52 0.27 14.79
N ILE A 281 16.93 1.46 15.02
CA ILE A 281 16.69 2.46 13.94
C ILE A 281 18.01 2.96 13.38
N ALA A 282 18.93 3.34 14.27
CA ALA A 282 20.23 3.90 13.91
C ALA A 282 21.04 2.96 13.01
N TYR A 283 21.02 1.65 13.28
CA TYR A 283 21.70 0.67 12.43
C TYR A 283 21.27 0.78 10.96
N HIS A 284 19.97 0.92 10.71
CA HIS A 284 19.42 1.04 9.35
C HIS A 284 19.66 2.42 8.75
N ILE A 285 19.68 3.49 9.56
CA ILE A 285 20.12 4.81 9.10
C ILE A 285 21.56 4.74 8.61
N ILE A 286 22.50 4.21 9.41
CA ILE A 286 23.91 4.07 9.02
C ILE A 286 24.05 3.22 7.75
N ALA A 287 23.31 2.12 7.64
CA ALA A 287 23.33 1.27 6.44
C ALA A 287 22.92 2.04 5.18
N LYS A 288 21.89 2.90 5.28
CA LYS A 288 21.42 3.74 4.17
C LYS A 288 22.40 4.86 3.83
N LEU A 289 23.02 5.48 4.84
CA LEU A 289 24.08 6.48 4.65
C LEU A 289 25.26 5.90 3.89
N LEU A 290 25.75 4.72 4.28
CA LEU A 290 26.85 4.03 3.61
C LEU A 290 26.50 3.57 2.19
N ALA A 291 25.22 3.25 1.94
CA ALA A 291 24.75 2.91 0.61
C ALA A 291 24.65 4.14 -0.32
N GLU A 292 24.41 5.34 0.22
CA GLU A 292 24.41 6.60 -0.53
C GLU A 292 25.83 7.08 -0.85
N ASP A 293 26.71 7.14 0.16
CA ASP A 293 28.13 7.47 0.01
C ASP A 293 28.97 6.67 1.04
N PRO A 294 29.76 5.67 0.60
CA PRO A 294 30.59 4.86 1.49
C PRO A 294 31.64 5.66 2.29
N ASN A 295 32.02 6.85 1.81
CA ASN A 295 33.01 7.71 2.44
C ASN A 295 32.40 8.72 3.42
N THR A 296 31.09 8.65 3.67
CA THR A 296 30.40 9.50 4.65
C THR A 296 31.01 9.31 6.04
N ILE A 297 31.49 10.39 6.65
CA ILE A 297 32.00 10.37 8.03
C ILE A 297 30.82 10.31 9.00
N ILE A 298 30.70 9.20 9.73
CA ILE A 298 29.58 8.91 10.63
C ILE A 298 30.11 8.71 12.05
N HIS A 299 29.56 9.46 13.01
CA HIS A 299 29.83 9.31 14.43
C HIS A 299 28.60 8.70 15.11
N SER A 300 28.76 7.50 15.67
CA SER A 300 27.74 6.79 16.44
C SER A 300 27.98 7.02 17.93
N LEU A 301 27.07 7.70 18.62
CA LEU A 301 27.09 7.89 20.07
C LEU A 301 26.08 6.96 20.74
N ASP A 302 26.55 6.08 21.61
CA ASP A 302 25.73 5.16 22.39
C ASP A 302 26.40 4.82 23.72
N VAL A 303 25.61 4.42 24.72
CA VAL A 303 26.13 3.89 25.99
C VAL A 303 26.73 2.48 25.81
N THR A 304 26.39 1.78 24.72
CA THR A 304 26.96 0.47 24.42
C THR A 304 27.30 0.37 22.94
N THR A 305 28.61 0.36 22.64
CA THR A 305 29.13 0.37 21.27
C THR A 305 29.45 -1.01 20.70
N THR A 306 29.22 -2.08 21.47
CA THR A 306 29.59 -3.46 21.10
C THR A 306 28.57 -4.14 20.17
N ARG A 307 27.32 -3.70 20.18
CA ARG A 307 26.22 -4.28 19.38
C ARG A 307 25.94 -3.48 18.10
N ASN A 308 25.25 -4.09 17.13
CA ASN A 308 24.75 -3.41 15.93
C ASN A 308 25.79 -2.52 15.22
N ARG A 309 26.97 -3.09 14.94
CA ARG A 309 28.06 -2.36 14.27
C ARG A 309 28.08 -2.61 12.77
N HIS A 310 28.56 -1.62 12.04
CA HIS A 310 28.95 -1.70 10.64
C HIS A 310 30.48 -1.77 10.55
N ALA A 311 30.99 -2.57 9.62
CA ALA A 311 32.44 -2.78 9.46
C ALA A 311 33.15 -1.65 8.70
N ALA A 312 32.41 -0.67 8.18
CA ALA A 312 32.97 0.39 7.37
C ALA A 312 33.91 1.31 8.20
N PRO A 313 35.12 1.64 7.69
CA PRO A 313 36.10 2.43 8.43
C PRO A 313 35.67 3.89 8.65
N SER A 314 34.70 4.38 7.88
CA SER A 314 34.11 5.71 7.97
C SER A 314 33.10 5.85 9.12
N VAL A 315 32.79 4.77 9.84
CA VAL A 315 31.90 4.77 11.00
C VAL A 315 32.69 4.71 12.31
N HIS A 316 32.65 5.80 13.05
CA HIS A 316 33.34 5.95 14.34
C HIS A 316 32.35 5.77 15.48
N TYR A 317 32.62 4.80 16.36
CA TYR A 317 31.78 4.50 17.53
C TYR A 317 32.35 5.17 18.78
N HIS A 318 31.50 5.91 19.50
CA HIS A 318 31.85 6.67 20.69
C HIS A 318 30.97 6.23 21.84
N GLU A 319 31.59 5.77 22.91
CA GLU A 319 30.90 5.48 24.16
C GLU A 319 30.67 6.79 24.93
N GLY A 320 29.44 6.99 25.41
CA GLY A 320 29.05 8.14 26.19
C GLY A 320 27.57 8.14 26.56
N ASP A 321 27.23 8.83 27.65
CA ASP A 321 25.84 8.96 28.10
C ASP A 321 25.27 10.34 27.74
N LEU A 322 24.11 10.36 27.08
CA LEU A 322 23.38 11.59 26.79
C LEU A 322 22.91 12.33 28.05
N SER A 323 22.69 11.60 29.15
CA SER A 323 22.37 12.22 30.44
C SER A 323 23.56 13.01 31.02
N CYS A 324 24.77 12.81 30.51
CA CYS A 324 25.99 13.49 30.91
C CYS A 324 26.37 14.60 29.92
N ALA A 325 26.21 15.87 30.32
CA ALA A 325 26.54 17.02 29.47
C ALA A 325 28.00 17.00 28.96
N ALA A 326 28.94 16.57 29.80
CA ALA A 326 30.37 16.52 29.47
C ALA A 326 30.67 15.51 28.34
N ASP A 327 29.99 14.36 28.32
CA ASP A 327 30.15 13.37 27.26
C ASP A 327 29.61 13.88 25.93
N VAL A 328 28.44 14.51 25.96
CA VAL A 328 27.83 15.11 24.77
C VAL A 328 28.72 16.22 24.21
N GLN A 329 29.25 17.11 25.06
CA GLN A 329 30.17 18.17 24.65
C GLN A 329 31.46 17.61 24.03
N ARG A 330 32.10 16.63 24.68
CA ARG A 330 33.32 15.98 24.18
C ARG A 330 33.12 15.40 22.78
N ILE A 331 32.02 14.69 22.55
CA ILE A 331 31.74 14.04 21.27
C ILE A 331 31.36 15.06 20.21
N MET A 332 30.60 16.10 20.56
CA MET A 332 30.26 17.19 19.65
C MET A 332 31.51 17.96 19.19
N GLN A 333 32.47 18.21 20.08
CA GLN A 333 33.75 18.83 19.73
C GLN A 333 34.61 17.96 18.82
N LEU A 334 34.60 16.64 19.03
CA LEU A 334 35.33 15.68 18.20
C LEU A 334 34.69 15.52 16.81
N ALA A 335 33.37 15.32 16.76
CA ALA A 335 32.64 14.98 15.55
C ALA A 335 32.35 16.20 14.67
N ARG A 336 32.21 17.39 15.27
CA ARG A 336 31.79 18.65 14.62
C ARG A 336 30.71 18.44 13.54
N PRO A 337 29.58 17.79 13.90
CA PRO A 337 28.64 17.31 12.91
C PRO A 337 27.95 18.46 12.19
N LYS A 338 27.66 18.25 10.91
CA LYS A 338 26.77 19.08 10.09
C LYS A 338 25.31 18.67 10.30
N THR A 339 25.06 17.37 10.46
CA THR A 339 23.71 16.81 10.66
C THR A 339 23.68 15.89 11.88
N ILE A 340 22.60 15.96 12.64
CA ILE A 340 22.35 15.09 13.79
C ILE A 340 21.07 14.26 13.55
N PHE A 341 21.17 12.94 13.68
CA PHE A 341 20.01 12.04 13.80
C PHE A 341 19.84 11.66 15.27
N HIS A 342 18.84 12.25 15.93
CA HIS A 342 18.57 12.02 17.34
C HIS A 342 17.60 10.84 17.51
N THR A 343 18.15 9.62 17.61
CA THR A 343 17.35 8.38 17.74
C THR A 343 17.37 7.79 19.15
N ALA A 344 18.06 8.42 20.08
CA ALA A 344 18.29 7.86 21.40
C ALA A 344 16.99 7.74 22.22
N SER A 345 16.90 6.63 22.94
CA SER A 345 15.85 6.33 23.88
C SER A 345 16.30 5.16 24.76
N PRO A 346 15.93 5.13 26.04
CA PRO A 346 16.00 3.90 26.82
C PRO A 346 15.14 2.79 26.21
N GLU A 347 15.49 1.54 26.52
CA GLU A 347 14.73 0.37 26.10
C GLU A 347 13.38 0.30 26.85
N PHE A 348 12.28 0.22 26.09
CA PHE A 348 10.90 0.51 26.53
C PHE A 348 10.39 -0.34 27.71
N SER A 349 11.03 -1.45 28.06
CA SER A 349 10.47 -2.44 29.00
C SER A 349 11.16 -2.49 30.37
N ASP A 350 12.45 -2.17 30.43
CA ASP A 350 13.28 -2.46 31.62
C ASP A 350 14.01 -1.23 32.16
N ALA A 351 13.84 -0.07 31.53
CA ALA A 351 14.49 1.16 31.96
C ALA A 351 13.82 1.78 33.20
N PRO A 352 14.61 2.31 34.15
CA PRO A 352 14.08 3.04 35.30
C PRO A 352 13.42 4.34 34.85
N GLU A 353 12.47 4.84 35.65
CA GLU A 353 11.75 6.09 35.37
C GLU A 353 12.69 7.28 35.16
N SER A 354 13.77 7.37 35.95
CA SER A 354 14.81 8.40 35.81
C SER A 354 15.49 8.40 34.44
N ALA A 355 15.62 7.25 33.78
CA ALA A 355 16.26 7.16 32.48
C ALA A 355 15.44 7.84 31.37
N TYR A 356 14.11 7.84 31.45
CA TYR A 356 13.27 8.53 30.46
C TYR A 356 13.51 10.03 30.52
N ARG A 357 13.56 10.61 31.73
CA ARG A 357 13.83 12.04 31.89
C ARG A 357 15.28 12.37 31.52
N GLY A 358 16.25 11.65 32.08
CA GLY A 358 17.68 11.95 31.88
C GLY A 358 18.14 11.76 30.44
N ILE A 359 17.75 10.68 29.78
CA ILE A 359 18.23 10.37 28.41
C ILE A 359 17.43 11.14 27.36
N ILE A 360 16.10 11.20 27.49
CA ILE A 360 15.24 11.77 26.45
C ILE A 360 15.16 13.30 26.59
N VAL A 361 14.85 13.81 27.79
CA VAL A 361 14.61 15.25 28.00
C VAL A 361 15.93 15.99 28.23
N GLU A 362 16.67 15.62 29.28
CA GLU A 362 17.93 16.28 29.61
C GLU A 362 18.98 16.05 28.51
N GLY A 363 19.04 14.84 27.94
CA GLY A 363 19.86 14.54 26.78
C GLY A 363 19.56 15.40 25.55
N ALA A 364 18.28 15.72 25.27
CA ALA A 364 17.94 16.66 24.20
C ALA A 364 18.46 18.07 24.49
N HIS A 365 18.37 18.54 25.74
CA HIS A 365 18.91 19.84 26.13
C HIS A 365 20.45 19.89 26.04
N HIS A 366 21.15 18.85 26.49
CA HIS A 366 22.61 18.74 26.34
C HIS A 366 23.03 18.76 24.88
N LEU A 367 22.30 18.03 24.03
CA LEU A 367 22.55 17.97 22.59
C LEU A 367 22.36 19.34 21.93
N LEU A 368 21.28 20.05 22.25
CA LEU A 368 21.01 21.39 21.73
C LEU A 368 22.05 22.42 22.21
N ALA A 369 22.45 22.37 23.48
CA ALA A 369 23.50 23.24 24.02
C ALA A 369 24.83 22.99 23.29
N ALA A 370 25.28 21.74 23.21
CA ALA A 370 26.53 21.39 22.54
C ALA A 370 26.49 21.66 21.03
N ALA A 371 25.33 21.54 20.38
CA ALA A 371 25.13 21.91 18.98
C ALA A 371 25.32 23.42 18.73
N ARG A 372 24.85 24.24 19.67
CA ARG A 372 25.06 25.70 19.64
C ARG A 372 26.54 26.04 19.86
N ASP A 373 27.18 25.38 20.83
CA ASP A 373 28.59 25.63 21.18
C ASP A 373 29.56 25.31 20.04
N VAL A 374 29.34 24.20 19.31
CA VAL A 374 30.22 23.80 18.20
C VAL A 374 30.00 24.63 16.93
N GLY A 375 28.77 25.12 16.73
CA GLY A 375 28.39 26.04 15.64
C GLY A 375 28.39 25.43 14.23
N THR A 376 28.56 24.11 14.08
CA THR A 376 28.61 23.43 12.78
C THR A 376 27.29 22.79 12.35
N VAL A 377 26.36 22.61 13.29
CA VAL A 377 25.13 21.85 13.08
C VAL A 377 24.14 22.69 12.27
N GLN A 378 23.70 22.14 11.14
CA GLN A 378 22.71 22.74 10.27
C GLN A 378 21.34 22.07 10.40
N ALA A 379 21.33 20.75 10.55
CA ALA A 379 20.12 19.94 10.57
C ALA A 379 20.09 19.00 11.78
N LEU A 380 18.95 18.94 12.46
CA LEU A 380 18.66 17.99 13.54
C LEU A 380 17.34 17.28 13.27
N VAL A 381 17.43 15.99 12.92
CA VAL A 381 16.27 15.12 12.72
C VAL A 381 16.00 14.36 14.02
N ASN A 382 14.89 14.67 14.69
CA ASN A 382 14.48 14.03 15.94
C ASN A 382 13.57 12.83 15.68
N THR A 383 13.91 11.66 16.21
CA THR A 383 13.00 10.50 16.25
C THR A 383 12.09 10.59 17.47
N SER A 384 10.88 11.09 17.23
CA SER A 384 9.77 11.11 18.18
C SER A 384 8.91 9.84 18.04
N THR A 385 7.63 9.91 18.42
CA THR A 385 6.68 8.80 18.36
C THR A 385 5.27 9.28 18.09
N SER A 386 4.49 8.53 17.32
CA SER A 386 3.03 8.75 17.24
C SER A 386 2.29 8.49 18.56
N GLY A 387 2.98 8.02 19.60
CA GLY A 387 2.46 7.90 20.95
C GLY A 387 2.18 9.26 21.62
N VAL A 388 2.87 10.33 21.21
CA VAL A 388 2.70 11.67 21.82
C VAL A 388 1.30 12.25 21.60
N ILE A 389 0.59 11.81 20.55
CA ILE A 389 -0.78 12.25 20.21
C ILE A 389 -1.87 11.23 20.60
N ASN A 390 -1.54 10.18 21.37
CA ASN A 390 -2.53 9.18 21.77
C ASN A 390 -2.46 8.82 23.25
N ASP A 391 -3.62 8.82 23.87
CA ASP A 391 -3.85 8.55 25.29
C ASP A 391 -3.79 7.04 25.64
N ASN A 392 -3.71 6.14 24.65
CA ASN A 392 -3.84 4.69 24.79
C ASN A 392 -5.23 4.24 25.34
N HIS A 393 -6.25 5.08 25.20
CA HIS A 393 -7.63 4.80 25.56
C HIS A 393 -8.58 4.95 24.38
N THR A 394 -8.33 5.95 23.55
CA THR A 394 -9.15 6.34 22.41
C THR A 394 -8.51 5.86 21.11
N ASP A 395 -9.35 5.44 20.16
CA ASP A 395 -8.91 5.05 18.83
C ASP A 395 -8.31 6.25 18.09
N LEU A 396 -7.24 6.01 17.36
CA LEU A 396 -6.57 6.98 16.51
C LEU A 396 -6.87 6.61 15.05
N ILE A 397 -7.71 7.40 14.38
CA ILE A 397 -8.23 7.08 13.03
C ILE A 397 -7.75 8.13 12.05
N ASP A 398 -6.93 7.72 11.08
CA ASP A 398 -6.34 8.57 10.04
C ASP A 398 -5.77 9.90 10.60
N ALA A 399 -5.07 9.80 11.72
CA ALA A 399 -4.64 10.96 12.48
C ALA A 399 -3.58 11.79 11.75
N THR A 400 -3.84 13.08 11.62
CA THR A 400 -2.93 14.07 11.03
C THR A 400 -2.00 14.66 12.07
N GLU A 401 -0.92 15.31 11.61
CA GLU A 401 0.05 16.00 12.46
C GLU A 401 -0.51 17.24 13.19
N GLU A 402 -1.76 17.62 12.91
CA GLU A 402 -2.48 18.74 13.55
C GLU A 402 -3.00 18.38 14.95
N LEU A 403 -3.08 17.09 15.30
CA LEU A 403 -3.50 16.67 16.63
C LEU A 403 -2.52 17.15 17.70
N PRO A 404 -3.02 17.67 18.83
CA PRO A 404 -2.17 18.22 19.87
C PRO A 404 -1.35 17.12 20.55
N ILE A 405 -0.12 17.47 20.94
CA ILE A 405 0.69 16.66 21.83
C ILE A 405 -0.02 16.56 23.19
N LEU A 406 -0.25 15.33 23.64
CA LEU A 406 -0.94 15.08 24.90
C LEU A 406 0.00 15.25 26.09
N ARG A 407 -0.47 15.98 27.10
CA ARG A 407 0.24 16.25 28.35
C ARG A 407 -0.47 15.58 29.54
N PRO A 408 0.19 15.45 30.71
CA PRO A 408 -0.49 15.07 31.94
C PRO A 408 -1.66 16.04 32.26
N PRO A 409 -2.77 15.57 32.86
CA PRO A 409 -3.03 14.21 33.33
C PRO A 409 -3.56 13.25 32.24
N VAL A 410 -3.79 13.73 31.00
CA VAL A 410 -4.38 12.93 29.91
C VAL A 410 -3.40 11.86 29.42
N GLN A 411 -2.15 12.24 29.18
CA GLN A 411 -1.08 11.28 28.88
C GLN A 411 -0.51 10.73 30.19
N GLN A 412 -0.50 9.41 30.32
CA GLN A 412 0.02 8.71 31.50
C GLN A 412 1.32 7.94 31.22
N ARG A 413 1.68 7.76 29.95
CA ARG A 413 2.88 7.00 29.58
C ARG A 413 4.11 7.91 29.65
N LEU A 414 4.98 7.63 30.61
CA LEU A 414 6.21 8.39 30.86
C LEU A 414 7.07 8.55 29.59
N TYR A 415 7.22 7.49 28.79
CA TYR A 415 7.93 7.55 27.52
C TYR A 415 7.35 8.60 26.56
N CYS A 416 6.02 8.67 26.45
CA CYS A 416 5.35 9.62 25.56
C CYS A 416 5.46 11.05 26.09
N ILE A 417 5.39 11.23 27.41
CA ILE A 417 5.59 12.54 28.07
C ILE A 417 7.02 13.04 27.81
N ALA A 418 8.03 12.21 28.08
CA ALA A 418 9.43 12.56 27.88
C ALA A 418 9.75 12.86 26.40
N LYS A 419 9.22 12.06 25.46
CA LYS A 419 9.35 12.34 24.02
C LYS A 419 8.66 13.63 23.61
N ALA A 420 7.51 13.94 24.20
CA ALA A 420 6.79 15.19 23.97
C ALA A 420 7.54 16.42 24.51
N ASP A 421 8.18 16.33 25.68
CA ASP A 421 9.00 17.41 26.25
C ASP A 421 10.27 17.66 25.41
N ALA A 422 10.94 16.58 24.99
CA ALA A 422 12.11 16.69 24.11
C ALA A 422 11.75 17.22 22.72
N GLU A 423 10.60 16.82 22.17
CA GLU A 423 10.11 17.35 20.89
C GLU A 423 9.86 18.87 20.95
N ASP A 424 9.23 19.36 22.01
CA ASP A 424 9.02 20.81 22.21
C ASP A 424 10.35 21.56 22.30
N ALA A 425 11.31 21.05 23.08
CA ALA A 425 12.63 21.67 23.22
C ALA A 425 13.37 21.76 21.88
N ILE A 426 13.30 20.70 21.08
CA ILE A 426 13.95 20.64 19.75
C ILE A 426 13.22 21.52 18.73
N GLN A 427 11.88 21.57 18.77
CA GLN A 427 11.11 22.46 17.89
C GLN A 427 11.34 23.93 18.24
N ALA A 428 11.44 24.27 19.52
CA ALA A 428 11.77 25.64 19.97
C ALA A 428 13.18 26.09 19.56
N ALA A 429 14.09 25.15 19.28
CA ALA A 429 15.42 25.47 18.77
C ALA A 429 15.47 25.75 17.26
N ASN A 430 14.38 25.51 16.53
CA ASN A 430 14.33 25.68 15.08
C ASN A 430 14.52 27.14 14.65
N ARG A 431 15.50 27.41 13.78
CA ARG A 431 15.85 28.77 13.32
C ARG A 431 16.15 29.75 14.45
N THR A 432 16.63 29.28 15.59
CA THR A 432 16.90 30.14 16.75
C THR A 432 18.39 30.39 16.89
N ARG A 433 18.78 31.68 16.98
CA ARG A 433 20.12 32.09 17.43
C ARG A 433 20.01 32.76 18.81
N LEU A 434 20.82 32.32 19.77
CA LEU A 434 20.98 33.04 21.03
C LEU A 434 21.94 34.22 20.81
N LEU A 435 21.49 35.44 21.07
CA LEU A 435 22.35 36.61 21.12
C LEU A 435 23.13 36.56 22.44
N ASN A 436 24.45 36.39 22.36
CA ASN A 436 25.32 36.63 23.52
C ASN A 436 25.31 38.14 23.80
N HIS A 437 24.53 38.60 24.79
CA HIS A 437 24.79 39.90 25.40
C HIS A 437 26.13 39.82 26.14
N HIS A 438 27.21 40.23 25.47
CA HIS A 438 28.43 40.60 26.17
C HIS A 438 28.13 41.78 27.10
N ASN A 439 28.44 41.57 28.38
CA ASN A 439 28.59 42.57 29.43
C ASN A 439 27.32 43.36 29.84
N ASN A 440 26.54 42.77 30.75
CA ASN A 440 26.27 43.44 32.02
C ASN A 440 25.75 42.42 33.04
N GLN A 441 26.66 42.03 33.93
CA GLN A 441 26.40 41.29 35.15
C GLN A 441 25.57 42.21 36.04
N ASN A 442 24.25 41.98 36.16
CA ASN A 442 23.33 42.42 37.25
C ASN A 442 21.84 42.47 36.83
N ASP A 443 21.31 41.51 36.07
CA ASP A 443 19.84 41.47 35.87
C ASP A 443 19.35 40.04 35.54
N ASP A 444 18.99 39.28 36.58
CA ASP A 444 18.51 37.89 36.48
C ASP A 444 17.07 37.76 35.93
N THR A 445 16.51 38.84 35.37
CA THR A 445 15.10 38.93 34.94
C THR A 445 14.87 39.25 33.47
N LYS A 446 15.91 39.25 32.62
CA LYS A 446 15.72 39.48 31.18
C LYS A 446 15.49 38.17 30.43
N GLU A 447 14.26 37.98 29.95
CA GLU A 447 13.93 36.97 28.94
C GLU A 447 14.96 37.03 27.79
N GLN A 448 15.59 35.90 27.46
CA GLN A 448 16.53 35.82 26.34
C GLN A 448 15.78 36.16 25.04
N GLU A 449 16.16 37.28 24.41
CA GLU A 449 15.58 37.71 23.14
C GLU A 449 15.99 36.73 22.03
N VAL A 450 15.06 35.86 21.64
CA VAL A 450 15.21 34.87 20.58
C VAL A 450 14.87 35.52 19.23
N GLN A 451 15.86 35.68 18.35
CA GLN A 451 15.63 36.15 16.99
C GLN A 451 15.67 34.99 15.99
N PRO A 452 14.78 34.98 14.97
CA PRO A 452 14.85 34.05 13.85
C PRO A 452 16.17 34.24 13.07
N ASP A 453 16.91 33.16 12.86
CA ASP A 453 18.14 33.12 12.06
C ASP A 453 18.03 31.98 11.03
N ASP A 454 18.12 32.33 9.75
CA ASP A 454 18.12 31.36 8.65
C ASP A 454 19.37 30.46 8.65
N HIS A 455 20.43 30.87 9.36
CA HIS A 455 21.62 30.08 9.64
C HIS A 455 21.57 29.35 10.99
N GLY A 456 20.47 29.46 11.73
CA GLY A 456 20.22 28.67 12.94
C GLY A 456 20.09 27.17 12.65
N ILE A 457 20.02 26.37 13.71
CA ILE A 457 19.79 24.93 13.59
C ILE A 457 18.37 24.71 13.04
N LEU A 458 18.24 23.99 11.94
CA LEU A 458 16.94 23.58 11.41
C LEU A 458 16.58 22.21 11.98
N THR A 459 15.37 22.08 12.51
CA THR A 459 14.94 20.85 13.19
C THR A 459 13.67 20.29 12.55
N CYS A 460 13.46 18.97 12.63
CA CYS A 460 12.17 18.38 12.35
C CYS A 460 11.94 17.14 13.21
N ALA A 461 10.69 16.76 13.43
CA ALA A 461 10.33 15.57 14.21
C ALA A 461 9.73 14.47 13.31
N ILE A 462 10.32 13.29 13.36
CA ILE A 462 9.79 12.07 12.74
C ILE A 462 8.96 11.33 13.79
N ARG A 463 7.66 11.17 13.55
CA ARG A 463 6.71 10.45 14.42
C ARG A 463 6.30 9.14 13.72
N PRO A 464 7.06 8.05 13.86
CA PRO A 464 6.73 6.78 13.22
C PRO A 464 5.47 6.16 13.82
N SER A 465 4.78 5.35 13.01
CA SER A 465 3.89 4.29 13.51
C SER A 465 4.71 3.18 14.19
N LEU A 466 4.11 2.01 14.47
CA LEU A 466 4.84 0.94 15.14
C LEU A 466 5.94 0.39 14.20
N ALA A 467 7.18 0.75 14.51
CA ALA A 467 8.34 0.34 13.74
C ALA A 467 8.65 -1.14 13.98
N PHE A 468 8.99 -1.86 12.91
CA PHE A 468 9.42 -3.25 12.96
C PHE A 468 10.52 -3.50 11.93
N GLY A 469 11.36 -4.51 12.16
CA GLY A 469 12.45 -4.82 11.25
C GLY A 469 13.44 -5.83 11.80
N GLU A 470 14.48 -6.09 11.01
CA GLU A 470 15.68 -6.79 11.47
C GLU A 470 16.29 -6.02 12.65
N ARG A 471 16.73 -6.74 13.70
CA ARG A 471 17.28 -6.20 14.96
C ARG A 471 16.29 -5.52 15.89
N ASP A 472 14.98 -5.54 15.59
CA ASP A 472 13.96 -5.07 16.54
C ASP A 472 13.70 -6.12 17.62
N ILE A 473 14.58 -6.17 18.63
CA ILE A 473 14.42 -7.06 19.78
C ILE A 473 13.25 -6.68 20.70
N GLY A 474 12.83 -5.40 20.67
CA GLY A 474 11.87 -4.84 21.60
C GLY A 474 10.42 -5.19 21.26
N THR A 475 10.01 -4.96 20.00
CA THR A 475 8.62 -5.17 19.57
C THR A 475 8.49 -6.49 18.82
N LEU A 476 9.07 -6.57 17.62
CA LEU A 476 8.96 -7.75 16.78
C LEU A 476 9.64 -8.97 17.40
N GLY A 477 10.77 -8.78 18.10
CA GLY A 477 11.46 -9.85 18.83
C GLY A 477 10.58 -10.52 19.88
N LYS A 478 9.79 -9.74 20.63
CA LYS A 478 8.80 -10.30 21.58
C LYS A 478 7.67 -11.03 20.87
N MET A 479 7.15 -10.48 19.77
CA MET A 479 6.13 -11.17 18.97
C MET A 479 6.66 -12.51 18.42
N PHE A 480 7.90 -12.51 17.93
CA PHE A 480 8.58 -13.71 17.44
C PHE A 480 8.79 -14.74 18.56
N ALA A 481 9.25 -14.32 19.75
CA ALA A 481 9.38 -15.23 20.90
C ALA A 481 8.04 -15.88 21.31
N VAL A 482 6.94 -15.12 21.29
CA VAL A 482 5.59 -15.64 21.56
C VAL A 482 5.11 -16.57 20.44
N ALA A 483 5.46 -16.26 19.18
CA ALA A 483 5.19 -17.12 18.02
C ALA A 483 5.86 -18.49 18.16
N ARG A 484 7.15 -18.52 18.54
CA ARG A 484 7.92 -19.75 18.77
C ARG A 484 7.28 -20.66 19.83
N GLN A 485 6.70 -20.05 20.86
CA GLN A 485 5.95 -20.76 21.91
C GLN A 485 4.55 -21.24 21.47
N GLY A 486 4.10 -20.93 20.25
CA GLY A 486 2.76 -21.29 19.77
C GLY A 486 1.62 -20.56 20.50
N LYS A 487 1.92 -19.43 21.15
CA LYS A 487 0.97 -18.69 22.00
C LYS A 487 0.18 -17.62 21.24
N LEU A 488 0.49 -17.37 19.97
CA LEU A 488 -0.23 -16.41 19.12
C LEU A 488 -1.63 -16.87 18.66
N ARG A 489 -2.15 -17.96 19.23
CA ARG A 489 -3.56 -18.38 19.10
C ARG A 489 -4.53 -17.56 19.96
N PHE A 490 -4.04 -16.89 21.00
CA PHE A 490 -4.87 -16.05 21.87
C PHE A 490 -4.99 -14.65 21.30
N GLN A 491 -6.22 -14.21 21.03
CA GLN A 491 -6.50 -12.90 20.44
C GLN A 491 -7.30 -12.05 21.43
N MET A 492 -6.86 -10.80 21.67
CA MET A 492 -7.64 -9.83 22.45
C MET A 492 -8.60 -9.07 21.53
N GLY A 493 -9.87 -9.05 21.91
CA GLY A 493 -10.92 -8.39 21.15
C GLY A 493 -11.24 -9.08 19.82
N ASN A 494 -12.08 -8.45 19.02
CA ASN A 494 -12.60 -9.04 17.77
C ASN A 494 -11.57 -9.10 16.63
N GLY A 495 -10.36 -8.55 16.82
CA GLY A 495 -9.26 -8.55 15.86
C GLY A 495 -9.50 -7.69 14.62
N ARG A 496 -10.52 -6.83 14.63
CA ARG A 496 -10.88 -5.97 13.49
C ARG A 496 -10.31 -4.56 13.59
N ASN A 497 -9.26 -4.37 14.38
CA ASN A 497 -8.62 -3.07 14.59
C ASN A 497 -7.47 -2.86 13.59
N PRO A 498 -7.63 -1.96 12.60
CA PRO A 498 -6.54 -1.56 11.71
C PRO A 498 -5.44 -0.86 12.50
N TYR A 499 -4.21 -1.14 12.11
CA TYR A 499 -3.01 -0.70 12.79
C TYR A 499 -1.92 -0.40 11.77
N ASP A 500 -1.31 0.77 11.87
CA ASP A 500 -0.19 1.14 11.02
C ASP A 500 1.13 0.62 11.58
N PHE A 501 1.88 -0.01 10.70
CA PHE A 501 3.24 -0.45 10.93
C PHE A 501 4.18 0.31 10.00
N VAL A 502 5.46 0.39 10.33
CA VAL A 502 6.48 0.93 9.44
C VAL A 502 7.70 0.01 9.45
N TYR A 503 8.12 -0.42 8.26
CA TYR A 503 9.36 -1.18 8.13
C TYR A 503 10.55 -0.26 8.39
N VAL A 504 11.48 -0.68 9.24
CA VAL A 504 12.60 0.14 9.70
C VAL A 504 13.47 0.68 8.56
N GLY A 505 13.62 -0.07 7.46
CA GLY A 505 14.34 0.42 6.28
C GLY A 505 13.65 1.62 5.61
N ASN A 506 12.32 1.62 5.55
CA ASN A 506 11.55 2.76 5.06
C ASN A 506 11.60 3.91 6.07
N LEU A 507 11.63 3.62 7.37
CA LEU A 507 11.78 4.64 8.40
C LEU A 507 13.14 5.34 8.28
N ALA A 508 14.22 4.59 8.03
CA ALA A 508 15.54 5.16 7.76
C ALA A 508 15.53 6.06 6.51
N ASP A 509 14.88 5.64 5.42
CA ASP A 509 14.71 6.48 4.23
C ASP A 509 14.02 7.82 4.55
N ALA A 510 13.00 7.82 5.42
CA ALA A 510 12.33 9.04 5.85
C ALA A 510 13.26 9.99 6.63
N HIS A 511 14.16 9.45 7.46
CA HIS A 511 15.15 10.25 8.18
C HIS A 511 16.12 10.93 7.20
N LEU A 512 16.65 10.17 6.23
CA LEU A 512 17.57 10.70 5.22
C LEU A 512 16.90 11.80 4.39
N LEU A 513 15.66 11.58 3.91
CA LEU A 513 14.90 12.59 3.16
C LEU A 513 14.69 13.88 3.97
N ALA A 514 14.40 13.76 5.27
CA ALA A 514 14.28 14.90 6.15
C ALA A 514 15.61 15.65 6.32
N ALA A 515 16.72 14.93 6.54
CA ALA A 515 18.04 15.53 6.67
C ALA A 515 18.47 16.27 5.39
N HIS A 516 18.29 15.65 4.22
CA HIS A 516 18.56 16.28 2.93
C HIS A 516 17.78 17.59 2.75
N ALA A 517 16.48 17.56 3.03
CA ALA A 517 15.64 18.73 2.86
C ALA A 517 15.94 19.83 3.88
N LEU A 518 16.32 19.50 5.12
CA LEU A 518 16.79 20.49 6.11
C LEU A 518 18.10 21.14 5.67
N VAL A 519 19.10 20.36 5.24
CA VAL A 519 20.39 20.91 4.77
C VAL A 519 20.20 21.75 3.51
N GLU A 520 19.30 21.36 2.61
CA GLU A 520 18.96 22.18 1.45
C GLU A 520 18.26 23.49 1.82
N ALA A 521 17.47 23.51 2.89
CA ALA A 521 16.77 24.69 3.39
C ALA A 521 17.67 25.63 4.23
N TRP A 522 18.82 25.16 4.71
CA TRP A 522 19.71 25.92 5.58
C TRP A 522 20.29 27.16 4.86
N GLY A 523 20.25 28.32 5.51
CA GLY A 523 20.66 29.61 4.94
C GLY A 523 19.65 30.23 3.97
N LYS A 524 18.45 29.65 3.83
CA LYS A 524 17.35 30.21 3.02
C LYS A 524 16.19 30.64 3.92
N PRO A 525 15.41 31.67 3.53
CA PRO A 525 14.23 32.07 4.27
C PRO A 525 13.21 30.93 4.35
N ALA A 526 12.45 30.89 5.44
CA ALA A 526 11.45 29.86 5.66
C ALA A 526 10.43 29.83 4.51
N PRO A 527 10.25 28.67 3.84
CA PRO A 527 9.23 28.53 2.81
C PRO A 527 7.81 28.55 3.43
N PRO A 528 6.75 28.69 2.61
CA PRO A 528 5.37 28.60 3.09
C PRO A 528 5.13 27.31 3.89
N PRO A 529 4.26 27.34 4.93
CA PRO A 529 4.01 26.18 5.80
C PRO A 529 3.67 24.87 5.07
N GLU A 530 3.01 24.97 3.92
CA GLU A 530 2.59 23.80 3.14
C GLU A 530 3.76 22.97 2.58
N SER A 531 4.90 23.62 2.34
CA SER A 531 6.15 23.06 1.78
C SER A 531 7.31 23.07 2.77
N ARG A 532 7.09 23.55 4.00
CA ARG A 532 8.13 23.71 5.01
C ARG A 532 8.52 22.36 5.61
N VAL A 533 9.82 22.18 5.84
CA VAL A 533 10.40 21.00 6.50
C VAL A 533 10.89 21.33 7.90
N ASP A 534 11.55 22.47 8.04
CA ASP A 534 12.08 22.92 9.32
C ASP A 534 10.96 23.37 10.27
N GLY A 535 11.07 23.00 11.55
CA GLY A 535 10.04 23.24 12.57
C GLY A 535 8.82 22.32 12.47
N GLU A 536 8.77 21.40 11.51
CA GLU A 536 7.62 20.54 11.27
C GLU A 536 7.79 19.14 11.86
N CYS A 537 6.66 18.48 12.11
CA CYS A 537 6.60 17.05 12.40
C CYS A 537 5.96 16.26 11.26
N PHE A 538 6.32 14.97 11.13
CA PHE A 538 5.89 14.06 10.06
C PHE A 538 5.48 12.69 10.60
N HIS A 539 4.27 12.25 10.29
CA HIS A 539 3.85 10.87 10.48
C HIS A 539 4.45 9.97 9.41
N ILE A 540 5.21 8.96 9.83
CA ILE A 540 5.83 7.99 8.93
C ILE A 540 5.19 6.61 9.12
N THR A 541 4.56 6.10 8.05
CA THR A 541 3.92 4.77 8.01
C THR A 541 4.27 4.04 6.72
N ASN A 542 4.02 2.73 6.65
CA ASN A 542 4.11 1.98 5.40
C ASN A 542 2.94 2.21 4.42
N GLU A 543 1.97 3.07 4.75
CA GLU A 543 0.76 3.35 3.94
C GLU A 543 -0.07 2.10 3.57
N ASP A 544 0.12 1.03 4.31
CA ASP A 544 -0.52 -0.28 4.16
C ASP A 544 -0.95 -0.74 5.56
N PRO A 545 -2.11 -0.26 6.08
CA PRO A 545 -2.57 -0.62 7.41
C PRO A 545 -2.98 -2.09 7.45
N TRP A 546 -2.52 -2.81 8.46
CA TRP A 546 -2.83 -4.21 8.70
C TRP A 546 -3.75 -4.36 9.90
N LEU A 547 -4.53 -5.44 9.98
CA LEU A 547 -5.16 -5.77 11.25
C LEU A 547 -4.07 -6.20 12.23
N PHE A 548 -4.07 -5.62 13.45
CA PHE A 548 -3.02 -5.87 14.45
C PHE A 548 -2.76 -7.38 14.66
N TRP A 549 -3.83 -8.17 14.70
CA TRP A 549 -3.74 -9.61 14.89
C TRP A 549 -3.40 -10.39 13.63
N ASP A 550 -3.69 -9.88 12.43
CA ASP A 550 -3.20 -10.49 11.18
C ASP A 550 -1.69 -10.34 11.06
N PHE A 551 -1.14 -9.18 11.46
CA PHE A 551 0.30 -8.97 11.52
C PHE A 551 0.98 -10.02 12.42
N GLN A 552 0.45 -10.25 13.63
CA GLN A 552 1.00 -11.27 14.53
C GLN A 552 0.84 -12.70 13.98
N ARG A 553 -0.29 -13.02 13.35
CA ARG A 553 -0.49 -14.32 12.70
C ARG A 553 0.54 -14.56 11.59
N GLU A 554 0.86 -13.52 10.82
CA GLU A 554 1.86 -13.63 9.76
C GLU A 554 3.27 -13.87 10.33
N VAL A 555 3.63 -13.19 11.43
CA VAL A 555 4.86 -13.52 12.19
C VAL A 555 4.86 -14.99 12.61
N SER A 556 3.74 -15.51 13.13
CA SER A 556 3.59 -16.92 13.52
C SER A 556 3.76 -17.89 12.35
N ARG A 557 3.18 -17.56 11.20
CA ARG A 557 3.30 -18.35 9.96
C ARG A 557 4.75 -18.39 9.50
N LEU A 558 5.43 -17.25 9.45
CA LEU A 558 6.83 -17.13 9.03
C LEU A 558 7.81 -17.81 10.02
N ALA A 559 7.49 -17.83 11.32
CA ALA A 559 8.25 -18.54 12.35
C ALA A 559 8.03 -20.07 12.34
N GLY A 560 7.25 -20.60 11.40
CA GLY A 560 6.96 -22.03 11.26
C GLY A 560 5.87 -22.57 12.19
N LYS A 561 5.06 -21.69 12.80
CA LYS A 561 3.94 -22.03 13.69
C LYS A 561 2.64 -21.39 13.19
N PRO A 562 2.13 -21.76 11.99
CA PRO A 562 0.90 -21.16 11.46
C PRO A 562 -0.27 -21.43 12.40
N VAL A 563 -1.04 -20.38 12.70
CA VAL A 563 -2.28 -20.47 13.50
C VAL A 563 -3.46 -20.47 12.54
N ARG A 564 -4.27 -21.54 12.59
CA ARG A 564 -5.46 -21.61 11.73
C ARG A 564 -6.61 -20.77 12.31
N PRO A 565 -7.53 -20.24 11.49
CA PRO A 565 -8.66 -19.44 11.98
C PRO A 565 -9.51 -20.16 13.04
N GLU A 566 -9.62 -21.49 12.97
CA GLU A 566 -10.40 -22.29 13.92
C GLU A 566 -9.71 -22.45 15.29
N GLU A 567 -8.40 -22.22 15.35
CA GLU A 567 -7.58 -22.32 16.57
C GLU A 567 -7.56 -21.02 17.36
N VAL A 568 -8.09 -19.93 16.80
CA VAL A 568 -8.06 -18.60 17.41
C VAL A 568 -9.03 -18.55 18.59
N ILE A 569 -8.47 -18.35 19.79
CA ILE A 569 -9.22 -18.16 21.02
C ILE A 569 -9.39 -16.66 21.24
N VAL A 570 -10.60 -16.16 20.99
CA VAL A 570 -10.95 -14.75 21.17
C VAL A 570 -11.29 -14.47 22.63
N ILE A 571 -10.48 -13.64 23.28
CA ILE A 571 -10.69 -13.12 24.63
C ILE A 571 -11.36 -11.74 24.51
N PRO A 572 -12.60 -11.55 25.00
CA PRO A 572 -13.24 -10.23 24.99
C PRO A 572 -12.39 -9.18 25.72
N LYS A 573 -12.35 -7.95 25.19
CA LYS A 573 -11.51 -6.85 25.74
C LYS A 573 -11.71 -6.65 27.24
N TRP A 574 -12.95 -6.69 27.72
CA TRP A 574 -13.25 -6.52 29.15
C TRP A 574 -12.66 -7.65 30.01
N VAL A 575 -12.69 -8.91 29.53
CA VAL A 575 -12.06 -10.05 30.20
C VAL A 575 -10.55 -9.84 30.26
N GLY A 576 -9.94 -9.49 29.14
CA GLY A 576 -8.51 -9.19 29.08
C GLY A 576 -8.12 -8.11 30.11
N LEU A 577 -8.85 -7.00 30.14
CA LEU A 577 -8.60 -5.89 31.08
C LEU A 577 -8.72 -6.32 32.55
N THR A 578 -9.67 -7.19 32.89
CA THR A 578 -9.80 -7.75 34.24
C THR A 578 -8.62 -8.63 34.60
N ILE A 579 -8.15 -9.49 33.67
CA ILE A 579 -6.96 -10.32 33.91
C ILE A 579 -5.71 -9.44 34.06
N GLY A 580 -5.57 -8.41 33.22
CA GLY A 580 -4.47 -7.44 33.31
C GLY A 580 -4.46 -6.70 34.65
N TRP A 581 -5.63 -6.27 35.14
CA TRP A 581 -5.77 -5.66 36.45
C TRP A 581 -5.32 -6.60 37.57
N PHE A 582 -5.79 -7.85 37.55
CA PHE A 582 -5.41 -8.84 38.55
C PHE A 582 -3.91 -9.16 38.51
N ASN A 583 -3.33 -9.34 37.31
CA ASN A 583 -1.90 -9.59 37.15
C ASN A 583 -1.03 -8.44 37.64
N GLU A 584 -1.44 -7.19 37.41
CA GLU A 584 -0.76 -6.00 37.94
C GLU A 584 -0.77 -6.01 39.48
N TRP A 585 -1.91 -6.31 40.10
CA TRP A 585 -2.01 -6.44 41.57
C TRP A 585 -1.14 -7.57 42.12
N VAL A 586 -1.18 -8.75 41.52
CA VAL A 586 -0.35 -9.89 41.95
C VAL A 586 1.13 -9.56 41.81
N ALA A 587 1.55 -8.98 40.68
CA ALA A 587 2.93 -8.57 40.47
C ALA A 587 3.35 -7.53 41.53
N TRP A 588 2.49 -6.57 41.83
CA TRP A 588 2.74 -5.56 42.86
C TRP A 588 2.90 -6.19 44.26
N ILE A 589 1.99 -7.08 44.66
CA ILE A 589 2.02 -7.77 45.97
C ILE A 589 3.29 -8.62 46.09
N VAL A 590 3.58 -9.48 45.10
CA VAL A 590 4.69 -10.44 45.15
C VAL A 590 6.05 -9.76 45.09
N SER A 591 6.16 -8.64 44.38
CA SER A 591 7.43 -7.94 44.17
C SER A 591 7.65 -6.73 45.08
N GLY A 592 6.70 -6.41 45.97
CA GLY A 592 6.72 -5.15 46.72
C GLY A 592 6.75 -3.92 45.81
N GLY A 593 6.12 -4.01 44.63
CA GLY A 593 6.10 -2.95 43.62
C GLY A 593 7.32 -2.83 42.71
N THR A 594 8.29 -3.76 42.78
CA THR A 594 9.54 -3.66 41.99
C THR A 594 9.46 -4.29 40.60
N ARG A 595 8.52 -5.21 40.34
CA ARG A 595 8.38 -5.89 39.04
C ARG A 595 7.10 -5.51 38.32
N LYS A 596 7.19 -5.37 36.99
CA LYS A 596 6.03 -5.21 36.10
C LYS A 596 5.47 -6.57 35.68
N ALA A 597 4.14 -6.64 35.51
CA ALA A 597 3.47 -7.85 35.04
C ALA A 597 3.73 -8.07 33.54
N ASN A 598 3.80 -9.34 33.11
CA ASN A 598 3.96 -9.70 31.69
C ASN A 598 2.73 -9.32 30.83
N MET A 599 1.54 -9.29 31.42
CA MET A 599 0.30 -8.90 30.74
C MET A 599 -0.37 -7.77 31.52
N THR A 600 -0.23 -6.55 31.01
CA THR A 600 -0.78 -5.32 31.62
C THR A 600 -2.04 -4.85 30.90
N ARG A 601 -2.85 -4.05 31.60
CA ARG A 601 -3.99 -3.35 30.99
C ARG A 601 -3.54 -2.47 29.83
N GLU A 602 -2.36 -1.87 29.93
CA GLU A 602 -1.77 -1.04 28.89
C GLU A 602 -1.56 -1.83 27.58
N GLY A 603 -0.93 -3.01 27.65
CA GLY A 603 -0.71 -3.86 26.48
C GLY A 603 -2.00 -4.40 25.87
N ILE A 604 -3.01 -4.69 26.71
CA ILE A 604 -4.34 -5.12 26.26
C ILE A 604 -5.07 -3.99 25.52
N ARG A 605 -4.97 -2.74 26.00
CA ARG A 605 -5.52 -1.59 25.26
C ARG A 605 -4.81 -1.42 23.94
N PHE A 606 -3.48 -1.40 23.95
CA PHE A 606 -2.67 -1.22 22.75
C PHE A 606 -2.99 -2.25 21.64
N SER A 607 -3.20 -3.52 22.01
CA SER A 607 -3.56 -4.59 21.06
C SER A 607 -5.01 -4.58 20.56
N THR A 608 -5.89 -3.76 21.15
CA THR A 608 -7.32 -3.68 20.79
C THR A 608 -7.74 -2.34 20.19
N LEU A 609 -6.86 -1.32 20.21
CA LEU A 609 -7.12 -0.01 19.63
C LEU A 609 -6.94 -0.03 18.10
N THR A 610 -7.74 0.78 17.43
CA THR A 610 -7.49 1.19 16.05
C THR A 610 -6.45 2.31 16.07
N ARG A 611 -5.35 2.16 15.34
CA ARG A 611 -4.28 3.16 15.26
C ARG A 611 -3.78 3.32 13.84
N THR A 612 -4.33 4.32 13.15
CA THR A 612 -3.96 4.70 11.78
C THR A 612 -3.58 6.17 11.73
N LEU A 613 -2.49 6.48 11.02
CA LEU A 613 -1.92 7.81 10.86
C LEU A 613 -1.96 8.22 9.39
N ASN A 614 -2.15 9.51 9.17
CA ASN A 614 -2.15 10.09 7.85
C ASN A 614 -0.73 10.50 7.43
N GLY A 615 -0.09 9.74 6.55
CA GLY A 615 1.24 10.06 6.00
C GLY A 615 1.24 11.10 4.86
N ALA A 616 0.13 11.82 4.59
CA ALA A 616 0.03 12.71 3.42
C ALA A 616 1.03 13.87 3.46
N LYS A 617 1.33 14.41 4.64
CA LYS A 617 2.31 15.48 4.80
C LYS A 617 3.71 15.01 4.46
N ALA A 618 4.16 13.87 4.99
CA ALA A 618 5.44 13.27 4.64
C ALA A 618 5.55 13.00 3.13
N ARG A 619 4.48 12.50 2.50
CA ARG A 619 4.43 12.29 1.05
C ARG A 619 4.57 13.56 0.22
N ARG A 620 3.95 14.66 0.68
CA ARG A 620 3.88 15.93 -0.03
C ARG A 620 5.18 16.73 0.14
N VAL A 621 5.66 16.82 1.37
CA VAL A 621 6.76 17.70 1.76
C VAL A 621 8.12 17.01 1.62
N LEU A 622 8.27 15.78 2.13
CA LEU A 622 9.55 15.05 2.06
C LEU A 622 9.69 14.20 0.79
N GLY A 623 8.63 14.05 0.00
CA GLY A 623 8.59 13.10 -1.11
C GLY A 623 8.60 11.63 -0.66
N TYR A 624 8.40 11.36 0.64
CA TYR A 624 8.48 10.02 1.22
C TYR A 624 7.52 9.04 0.55
N ARG A 625 8.02 7.86 0.17
CA ARG A 625 7.22 6.71 -0.26
C ARG A 625 7.85 5.42 0.27
N PRO A 626 7.08 4.52 0.91
CA PRO A 626 7.62 3.25 1.38
C PRO A 626 8.10 2.41 0.20
N GLN A 627 9.34 1.93 0.27
CA GLN A 627 9.96 1.12 -0.78
C GLN A 627 9.70 -0.38 -0.57
N VAL A 628 9.68 -0.81 0.70
CA VAL A 628 9.45 -2.20 1.11
C VAL A 628 8.06 -2.31 1.73
N GLY A 629 7.23 -3.22 1.21
CA GLY A 629 5.89 -3.49 1.76
C GLY A 629 5.95 -4.16 3.13
N VAL A 630 4.84 -4.16 3.88
CA VAL A 630 4.80 -4.76 5.23
C VAL A 630 5.13 -6.26 5.19
N GLN A 631 4.51 -6.99 4.25
CA GLN A 631 4.76 -8.43 4.04
C GLN A 631 6.24 -8.74 3.80
N GLU A 632 6.87 -8.01 2.88
CA GLU A 632 8.28 -8.23 2.55
C GLU A 632 9.19 -7.87 3.73
N GLY A 633 8.89 -6.79 4.45
CA GLY A 633 9.60 -6.42 5.68
C GLY A 633 9.51 -7.52 6.74
N LEU A 634 8.35 -8.16 6.90
CA LEU A 634 8.14 -9.25 7.85
C LEU A 634 8.97 -10.48 7.45
N GLU A 635 8.97 -10.85 6.17
CA GLU A 635 9.77 -11.97 5.66
C GLU A 635 11.26 -11.79 5.92
N ARG A 636 11.79 -10.59 5.68
CA ARG A 636 13.21 -10.28 5.94
C ARG A 636 13.52 -10.31 7.44
N SER A 637 12.64 -9.72 8.24
CA SER A 637 12.83 -9.62 9.70
C SER A 637 12.77 -10.98 10.38
N VAL A 638 11.75 -11.79 10.08
CA VAL A 638 11.62 -13.14 10.66
C VAL A 638 12.75 -14.05 10.20
N ARG A 639 13.19 -13.95 8.95
CA ARG A 639 14.39 -14.66 8.47
C ARG A 639 15.61 -14.30 9.32
N TRP A 640 15.83 -13.01 9.56
CA TRP A 640 16.94 -12.54 10.40
C TRP A 640 16.87 -13.13 11.82
N PHE A 641 15.70 -13.15 12.47
CA PHE A 641 15.56 -13.78 13.80
C PHE A 641 15.89 -15.29 13.75
N MET A 642 15.36 -16.01 12.77
CA MET A 642 15.61 -17.45 12.60
C MET A 642 17.09 -17.77 12.31
N GLU A 643 17.80 -16.89 11.62
CA GLU A 643 19.24 -17.04 11.33
C GLU A 643 20.10 -16.79 12.58
N ASN A 644 19.78 -15.77 13.38
CA ASN A 644 20.51 -15.49 14.62
C ASN A 644 20.26 -16.56 15.69
N GLU A 645 19.03 -17.07 15.85
CA GLU A 645 18.77 -18.21 16.75
C GLU A 645 19.66 -19.40 16.41
N LYS A 646 19.80 -19.74 15.11
CA LYS A 646 20.67 -20.85 14.67
C LYS A 646 22.16 -20.59 14.91
N GLN A 647 22.57 -19.33 14.95
CA GLN A 647 23.96 -18.98 15.23
C GLN A 647 24.24 -19.10 16.73
N GLU A 648 23.34 -18.58 17.58
CA GLU A 648 23.39 -18.75 19.03
C GLU A 648 23.36 -20.23 19.44
N GLU A 649 22.53 -21.06 18.81
CA GLU A 649 22.48 -22.53 19.03
C GLU A 649 23.76 -23.27 18.60
N LYS A 650 24.56 -22.71 17.68
CA LYS A 650 25.83 -23.31 17.25
C LYS A 650 27.01 -22.89 18.13
N GLU A 651 26.88 -21.74 18.80
CA GLU A 651 27.90 -21.17 19.68
C GLU A 651 27.72 -21.63 21.14
N ALA A 652 26.51 -22.08 21.52
CA ALA A 652 26.18 -22.72 22.79
C ALA A 652 26.44 -24.24 22.77
#